data_AF-A0A7X6U504-F1
#
_entry.id   AF-A0A7X6U504-F1
#
_cell.length_a   1.000
_cell.length_b   1.000
_cell.length_c   1.000
_cell.angle_alpha   90.00
_cell.angle_beta   90.00
_cell.angle_gamma   90.00
#
_symmetry.space_group_name_H-M   'P 1'
#
loop_
_entity.id
_entity.type
_entity.pdbx_description
1 polymer ?
#
loop_
_entity_poly.entity_id
_entity_poly.type
_entity_poly.pdbx_seq_one_letter_code
_entity_poly.pdbx_strand_id
1 'polypeptide(L)'
;GNLQIDNLKEQWEEDSHGKPSGITSALDIVIQGSLGGAEFNNEFGRANILGYLRSYEQTVGGRRWGYQKPIMIAGGLGSIDSELCFKDQIPVGALLIQLGGPGMLIGMGGGAASSMSSGSSSSAEALDFDSVQRANPEIERRAQEVINSCWQLFENNPIVAIHDVGAGGLSNAFPELVNDAERGAIFDLNLVPVEDTGMSAAEIWSNESQERYVLAIAPESLELFDEIARRERCPYAVVGIATEERVLRVVEGEGLPGQENSTSEQPATKLRPVDVPLEVILGKAPKMHRDVESVAVEVAPVDVVGLDLREVGLSVMRHPTVANKSFLITGTDRNVGGLTARDQLVGPWQIPVADCAVTLADYENFHGEAMSMGERSPLAIVDSAAASRMAIAESITNIAAADIKHLDGIKLSANWMAACGTPGQDAALYKAVQAASEFCQALDIAIPVGKDSMSMRTAWTEEGKDGPVQKEVTAPVSLVVTAFSQVEDVRKTLTPQLVTDQGPTSLILIDLGEGKQRLGGSVLTHTIGQFGNEVPDVEDTEKLRTFFAVIRSLADEGTVLAYHDRSDGGLFATVAEMAFAGHTGVSINVDMLTFDGAVQDWGDYKIRPEQVQVQRDESTIKALFNEELGAVIQVRTEDRDTVLQLLREVGLSLCSHAIGTLNDKDTIEVYRDGGVVLEYPRAELGAAWSEVSYEVSKLRDSPITAKAEFERWNDSNDAGLNAKVNFDPQEDIAAPYYNKGRPAVALIREQGLNSQVEMAWVLTKAGFTVHDVHMTDLLEGRVDLDDVQGLVASGGFTYGDVLGPGEGWAKTIRYNSKLLEQFTKFFDRDDVFALGVSNGCQLMTSLSDIIPGADYWPRFTKNKSTRHEARLLMAEVSDSNSILFKGMAGTQAPIVVSQDAGFANFSLHGDLDNVISAMRYVSNSGVITEAYPFNPSGSISGIAAVTTEDGRFTAMMPHPERTVRRAMMSWSPESWGSNDSGGDQTPWMRMFMNARVFLG
;
A
#
# COMPACT_ATOMS: atom_id res chain seq x y z
N GLY A 1 -19.81 -1.02 -6.06
CA GLY A 1 -21.20 -1.16 -5.57
C GLY A 1 -21.20 -1.91 -4.26
N ASN A 2 -22.37 -2.40 -3.85
CA ASN A 2 -22.54 -3.27 -2.67
C ASN A 2 -21.90 -4.65 -2.93
N LEU A 3 -21.34 -5.31 -1.90
CA LEU A 3 -20.60 -6.57 -2.07
C LEU A 3 -21.52 -7.78 -2.23
N GLN A 4 -22.70 -7.77 -1.58
CA GLN A 4 -23.71 -8.83 -1.68
C GLN A 4 -23.16 -10.23 -1.36
N ILE A 5 -22.33 -10.33 -0.32
CA ILE A 5 -21.73 -11.60 0.13
C ILE A 5 -22.87 -12.53 0.60
N ASP A 6 -23.02 -13.70 -0.03
CA ASP A 6 -24.21 -14.56 0.18
C ASP A 6 -24.53 -14.92 1.63
N ASN A 7 -23.52 -15.10 2.49
CA ASN A 7 -23.71 -15.43 3.92
C ASN A 7 -23.74 -14.20 4.85
N LEU A 8 -23.57 -12.99 4.30
CA LEU A 8 -23.48 -11.73 5.02
C LEU A 8 -24.23 -10.61 4.26
N LYS A 9 -25.38 -10.95 3.67
CA LYS A 9 -26.22 -9.95 2.99
C LYS A 9 -26.88 -9.08 4.04
N GLU A 10 -26.77 -7.78 3.81
CA GLU A 10 -27.29 -6.76 4.72
C GLU A 10 -28.48 -6.03 4.11
N GLN A 11 -29.31 -5.41 4.96
CA GLN A 11 -30.59 -4.81 4.52
C GLN A 11 -30.42 -3.73 3.45
N TRP A 12 -29.36 -2.92 3.55
CA TRP A 12 -29.04 -1.87 2.58
C TRP A 12 -28.60 -2.41 1.21
N GLU A 13 -28.39 -3.71 1.07
CA GLU A 13 -28.01 -4.37 -0.19
C GLU A 13 -29.21 -4.96 -0.95
N GLU A 14 -30.40 -5.03 -0.33
CA GLU A 14 -31.59 -5.66 -0.92
C GLU A 14 -32.08 -4.97 -2.21
N ASP A 15 -31.80 -3.68 -2.35
CA ASP A 15 -32.27 -2.83 -3.45
C ASP A 15 -31.35 -2.87 -4.71
N SER A 16 -30.43 -3.82 -4.78
CA SER A 16 -29.48 -4.02 -5.88
C SER A 16 -30.12 -3.94 -7.27
N HIS A 17 -29.57 -3.11 -8.15
CA HIS A 17 -30.05 -3.01 -9.54
C HIS A 17 -29.48 -4.11 -10.45
N GLY A 18 -28.61 -4.98 -9.94
CA GLY A 18 -27.86 -5.93 -10.75
C GLY A 18 -26.73 -5.26 -11.55
N LYS A 19 -26.20 -5.96 -12.55
CA LYS A 19 -25.08 -5.50 -13.38
C LYS A 19 -25.25 -5.96 -14.83
N PRO A 20 -24.64 -5.29 -15.83
CA PRO A 20 -24.53 -5.83 -17.18
C PRO A 20 -23.73 -7.15 -17.20
N SER A 21 -24.03 -8.00 -18.19
CA SER A 21 -23.36 -9.30 -18.36
C SER A 21 -21.86 -9.19 -18.63
N GLY A 22 -21.43 -8.12 -19.33
CA GLY A 22 -20.04 -7.89 -19.72
C GLY A 22 -19.11 -7.34 -18.63
N ILE A 23 -19.60 -7.05 -17.41
CA ILE A 23 -18.76 -6.59 -16.29
C ILE A 23 -18.84 -7.57 -15.11
N THR A 24 -17.82 -7.55 -14.25
CA THR A 24 -17.78 -8.40 -13.05
C THR A 24 -18.50 -7.76 -11.84
N SER A 25 -18.76 -8.52 -10.78
CA SER A 25 -19.42 -8.01 -9.57
C SER A 25 -18.49 -7.16 -8.70
N ALA A 26 -19.04 -6.36 -7.78
CA ALA A 26 -18.22 -5.59 -6.84
C ALA A 26 -17.37 -6.49 -5.92
N LEU A 27 -17.92 -7.62 -5.47
CA LEU A 27 -17.18 -8.62 -4.68
C LEU A 27 -16.02 -9.22 -5.49
N ASP A 28 -16.25 -9.57 -6.74
CA ASP A 28 -15.19 -10.09 -7.61
C ASP A 28 -14.10 -9.04 -7.88
N ILE A 29 -14.46 -7.76 -8.04
CA ILE A 29 -13.48 -6.67 -8.17
C ILE A 29 -12.63 -6.57 -6.91
N VAL A 30 -13.24 -6.62 -5.74
CA VAL A 30 -12.53 -6.57 -4.46
C VAL A 30 -11.60 -7.78 -4.30
N ILE A 31 -12.03 -8.98 -4.69
CA ILE A 31 -11.22 -10.20 -4.61
C ILE A 31 -10.08 -10.19 -5.64
N GLN A 32 -10.39 -10.06 -6.92
CA GLN A 32 -9.43 -10.21 -8.03
C GLN A 32 -8.57 -8.96 -8.21
N GLY A 33 -9.14 -7.76 -8.04
CA GLY A 33 -8.40 -6.51 -8.13
C GLY A 33 -7.37 -6.36 -7.02
N SER A 34 -7.70 -6.76 -5.78
CA SER A 34 -6.72 -6.76 -4.68
C SER A 34 -5.63 -7.81 -4.86
N LEU A 35 -5.94 -8.97 -5.46
CA LEU A 35 -4.95 -9.97 -5.86
C LEU A 35 -3.95 -9.41 -6.87
N GLY A 36 -4.43 -8.84 -7.98
CA GLY A 36 -3.57 -8.31 -9.04
C GLY A 36 -2.71 -7.13 -8.58
N GLY A 37 -3.27 -6.20 -7.79
CA GLY A 37 -2.49 -5.10 -7.22
C GLY A 37 -1.42 -5.57 -6.23
N ALA A 38 -1.73 -6.59 -5.42
CA ALA A 38 -0.78 -7.19 -4.49
C ALA A 38 0.35 -7.93 -5.22
N GLU A 39 0.02 -8.77 -6.20
CA GLU A 39 0.99 -9.53 -7.01
C GLU A 39 1.99 -8.59 -7.68
N PHE A 40 1.49 -7.50 -8.28
CA PHE A 40 2.36 -6.48 -8.88
C PHE A 40 3.32 -5.86 -7.86
N ASN A 41 2.80 -5.38 -6.72
CA ASN A 41 3.62 -4.72 -5.71
C ASN A 41 4.66 -5.66 -5.08
N ASN A 42 4.27 -6.91 -4.81
CA ASN A 42 5.13 -7.93 -4.21
C ASN A 42 6.29 -8.29 -5.13
N GLU A 43 5.98 -8.62 -6.40
CA GLU A 43 6.95 -9.08 -7.39
C GLU A 43 7.88 -7.94 -7.84
N PHE A 44 7.32 -6.74 -8.10
CA PHE A 44 8.13 -5.54 -8.37
C PHE A 44 9.02 -5.16 -7.18
N GLY A 45 8.51 -5.35 -5.96
CA GLY A 45 9.22 -5.05 -4.71
C GLY A 45 9.06 -3.61 -4.25
N ARG A 46 7.81 -3.16 -4.07
CA ARG A 46 7.48 -1.94 -3.33
C ARG A 46 6.43 -2.23 -2.24
N ALA A 47 6.60 -1.60 -1.08
CA ALA A 47 5.68 -1.76 0.03
C ALA A 47 4.34 -1.05 -0.24
N ASN A 48 3.22 -1.73 0.02
CA ASN A 48 1.89 -1.12 -0.03
C ASN A 48 1.36 -0.85 1.38
N ILE A 49 1.49 0.40 1.82
CA ILE A 49 1.28 0.79 3.22
C ILE A 49 0.10 1.74 3.44
N LEU A 50 -0.64 2.10 2.38
CA LEU A 50 -1.76 3.04 2.45
C LEU A 50 -2.84 2.68 1.43
N GLY A 51 -4.11 2.89 1.77
CA GLY A 51 -5.23 2.71 0.85
C GLY A 51 -6.57 2.99 1.50
N TYR A 52 -7.64 2.95 0.70
CA TYR A 52 -9.01 3.03 1.17
C TYR A 52 -9.89 2.00 0.45
N LEU A 53 -11.04 1.68 1.04
CA LEU A 53 -12.08 0.87 0.41
C LEU A 53 -13.43 1.50 0.71
N ARG A 54 -14.17 1.88 -0.33
CA ARG A 54 -15.57 2.29 -0.21
C ARG A 54 -16.49 1.35 -0.95
N SER A 55 -17.50 0.84 -0.24
CA SER A 55 -18.68 0.22 -0.85
C SER A 55 -19.82 1.23 -0.82
N TYR A 56 -20.44 1.46 -1.98
CA TYR A 56 -21.61 2.33 -2.07
C TYR A 56 -22.45 1.98 -3.30
N GLU A 57 -23.74 1.76 -3.06
CA GLU A 57 -24.78 1.70 -4.07
C GLU A 57 -26.13 1.98 -3.40
N GLN A 58 -26.87 2.97 -3.90
CA GLN A 58 -28.15 3.38 -3.33
C GLN A 58 -28.97 4.22 -4.32
N THR A 59 -30.30 4.14 -4.24
CA THR A 59 -31.19 5.05 -4.97
C THR A 59 -31.44 6.32 -4.16
N VAL A 60 -31.05 7.49 -4.69
CA VAL A 60 -31.19 8.80 -4.03
C VAL A 60 -31.74 9.82 -5.02
N GLY A 61 -32.81 10.53 -4.64
CA GLY A 61 -33.46 11.53 -5.50
C GLY A 61 -33.97 10.97 -6.84
N GLY A 62 -34.37 9.70 -6.86
CA GLY A 62 -34.85 9.01 -8.05
C GLY A 62 -33.76 8.54 -9.03
N ARG A 63 -32.48 8.73 -8.71
CA ARG A 63 -31.33 8.20 -9.48
C ARG A 63 -30.63 7.10 -8.69
N ARG A 64 -30.14 6.08 -9.39
CA ARG A 64 -29.28 5.05 -8.81
C ARG A 64 -27.83 5.51 -8.83
N TRP A 65 -27.24 5.63 -7.65
CA TRP A 65 -25.85 6.01 -7.44
C TRP A 65 -25.02 4.80 -7.05
N GLY A 66 -23.77 4.73 -7.52
CA GLY A 66 -22.84 3.69 -7.11
C GLY A 66 -21.72 3.44 -8.09
N TYR A 67 -20.84 2.51 -7.73
CA TYR A 67 -19.63 2.20 -8.49
C TYR A 67 -19.75 0.85 -9.19
N GLN A 68 -20.55 0.79 -10.27
CA GLN A 68 -20.54 -0.37 -11.19
C GLN A 68 -19.28 -0.34 -12.08
N LYS A 69 -18.91 0.84 -12.57
CA LYS A 69 -17.52 1.12 -12.97
C LYS A 69 -16.74 1.46 -11.70
N PRO A 70 -15.77 0.65 -11.26
CA PRO A 70 -15.08 0.86 -10.00
C PRO A 70 -14.08 2.02 -10.09
N ILE A 71 -13.72 2.55 -8.93
CA ILE A 71 -12.47 3.29 -8.76
C ILE A 71 -11.42 2.27 -8.34
N MET A 72 -10.46 2.00 -9.23
CA MET A 72 -9.23 1.31 -8.87
C MET A 72 -8.13 2.37 -8.92
N ILE A 73 -7.55 2.69 -7.77
CA ILE A 73 -6.51 3.71 -7.64
C ILE A 73 -5.21 3.05 -7.21
N ALA A 74 -4.12 3.49 -7.83
CA ALA A 74 -2.76 3.17 -7.43
C ALA A 74 -1.94 4.45 -7.45
N GLY A 75 -1.20 4.69 -6.38
CA GLY A 75 -0.27 5.80 -6.23
C GLY A 75 0.93 5.35 -5.42
N GLY A 76 1.91 6.22 -5.30
CA GLY A 76 3.11 5.92 -4.52
C GLY A 76 3.99 7.13 -4.33
N LEU A 77 5.01 6.93 -3.53
CA LEU A 77 6.10 7.86 -3.28
C LEU A 77 7.38 7.27 -3.87
N GLY A 78 8.26 8.13 -4.37
CA GLY A 78 9.61 7.77 -4.78
C GLY A 78 10.61 8.84 -4.33
N SER A 79 11.89 8.48 -4.34
CA SER A 79 13.00 9.41 -4.10
C SER A 79 13.69 9.74 -5.42
N ILE A 80 14.14 10.98 -5.55
CA ILE A 80 14.90 11.46 -6.71
C ILE A 80 16.00 12.40 -6.23
N ASP A 81 17.20 12.28 -6.82
CA ASP A 81 18.25 13.25 -6.58
C ASP A 81 17.84 14.61 -7.16
N SER A 82 18.11 15.68 -6.42
CA SER A 82 17.74 17.04 -6.83
C SER A 82 18.29 17.46 -8.19
N GLU A 83 19.44 16.92 -8.60
CA GLU A 83 20.07 17.21 -9.88
C GLU A 83 19.31 16.58 -11.06
N LEU A 84 18.45 15.59 -10.81
CA LEU A 84 17.69 14.84 -11.82
C LEU A 84 16.21 15.25 -11.90
N CYS A 85 15.78 16.25 -11.13
CA CYS A 85 14.39 16.72 -11.11
C CYS A 85 13.91 17.33 -12.43
N PHE A 86 14.83 17.76 -13.30
CA PHE A 86 14.53 18.36 -14.59
C PHE A 86 15.12 17.50 -15.71
N LYS A 87 14.35 17.31 -16.79
CA LYS A 87 14.85 16.61 -17.99
C LYS A 87 15.86 17.48 -18.72
N ASP A 88 16.94 16.86 -19.19
CA ASP A 88 17.90 17.52 -20.08
C ASP A 88 17.35 17.65 -21.50
N GLN A 89 17.90 18.60 -22.25
CA GLN A 89 17.50 18.79 -23.65
C GLN A 89 18.07 17.67 -24.54
N ILE A 90 17.19 16.99 -25.27
CA ILE A 90 17.58 15.93 -26.20
C ILE A 90 18.39 16.52 -27.38
N PRO A 91 19.64 16.10 -27.60
CA PRO A 91 20.45 16.59 -28.72
C PRO A 91 20.01 15.95 -30.06
N VAL A 92 20.32 16.62 -31.17
CA VAL A 92 20.16 16.03 -32.51
C VAL A 92 21.06 14.81 -32.64
N GLY A 93 20.53 13.73 -33.20
CA GLY A 93 21.25 12.46 -33.31
C GLY A 93 21.19 11.59 -32.05
N ALA A 94 20.52 12.03 -30.98
CA ALA A 94 20.25 11.18 -29.82
C ALA A 94 19.53 9.90 -30.24
N LEU A 95 19.91 8.78 -29.63
CA LEU A 95 19.28 7.49 -29.85
C LEU A 95 18.01 7.41 -29.01
N LEU A 96 16.91 6.98 -29.65
CA LEU A 96 15.61 6.80 -29.02
C LEU A 96 15.39 5.31 -28.79
N ILE A 97 15.23 4.93 -27.53
CA ILE A 97 15.24 3.55 -27.08
C ILE A 97 13.90 3.18 -26.46
N GLN A 98 13.42 1.97 -26.76
CA GLN A 98 12.44 1.27 -25.95
C GLN A 98 13.18 0.38 -24.95
N LEU A 99 12.93 0.56 -23.65
CA LEU A 99 13.41 -0.29 -22.57
C LEU A 99 12.24 -1.12 -22.02
N GLY A 100 12.48 -2.39 -21.70
CA GLY A 100 11.49 -3.28 -21.11
C GLY A 100 10.79 -4.19 -22.13
N GLY A 101 9.57 -4.60 -21.80
CA GLY A 101 8.88 -5.72 -22.45
C GLY A 101 8.68 -5.57 -23.98
N PRO A 102 8.65 -6.68 -24.72
CA PRO A 102 8.26 -6.66 -26.13
C PRO A 102 6.76 -6.36 -26.30
N GLY A 103 6.39 -5.72 -27.41
CA GLY A 103 5.01 -5.42 -27.75
C GLY A 103 4.19 -6.67 -28.10
N MET A 104 2.93 -6.67 -27.66
CA MET A 104 1.89 -7.65 -27.94
C MET A 104 0.61 -6.92 -28.36
N LEU A 105 -0.35 -7.65 -28.95
CA LEU A 105 -1.67 -7.12 -29.28
C LEU A 105 -2.53 -6.98 -28.00
N ILE A 106 -2.27 -5.93 -27.23
CA ILE A 106 -2.89 -5.64 -25.94
C ILE A 106 -3.36 -4.18 -25.92
N GLY A 107 -4.55 -3.92 -25.38
CA GLY A 107 -4.99 -2.56 -25.06
C GLY A 107 -5.20 -1.67 -26.28
N MET A 108 -5.53 -2.23 -27.45
CA MET A 108 -5.67 -1.44 -28.67
C MET A 108 -6.78 -0.39 -28.51
N GLY A 109 -6.37 0.89 -28.43
CA GLY A 109 -7.31 2.00 -28.23
C GLY A 109 -7.88 2.10 -26.82
N GLY A 110 -7.19 1.60 -25.79
CA GLY A 110 -7.60 1.70 -24.39
C GLY A 110 -7.88 3.13 -23.93
N GLY A 111 -7.13 4.12 -24.43
CA GLY A 111 -7.44 5.55 -24.24
C GLY A 111 -8.83 5.99 -24.76
N ALA A 112 -9.28 5.45 -25.89
CA ALA A 112 -10.60 5.72 -26.44
C ALA A 112 -11.71 4.91 -25.72
N ALA A 113 -11.43 3.64 -25.39
CA ALA A 113 -12.36 2.78 -24.65
C ALA A 113 -12.65 3.32 -23.23
N SER A 114 -11.61 3.76 -22.51
CA SER A 114 -11.73 4.36 -21.17
C SER A 114 -12.50 5.70 -21.16
N SER A 115 -12.51 6.41 -22.30
CA SER A 115 -13.25 7.66 -22.52
C SER A 115 -14.75 7.47 -22.79
N MET A 116 -15.20 6.23 -23.04
CA MET A 116 -16.61 5.88 -23.28
C MET A 116 -17.29 5.35 -22.01
N SER A 117 -18.62 5.47 -21.92
CA SER A 117 -19.39 4.86 -20.84
C SER A 117 -19.39 3.32 -20.96
N SER A 118 -19.19 2.63 -19.84
CA SER A 118 -19.24 1.18 -19.80
C SER A 118 -20.66 0.69 -20.15
N GLY A 119 -20.77 -0.23 -21.12
CA GLY A 119 -22.04 -0.81 -21.58
C GLY A 119 -22.77 -0.06 -22.71
N SER A 120 -22.27 1.09 -23.19
CA SER A 120 -22.94 1.88 -24.25
C SER A 120 -22.54 1.54 -25.70
N SER A 121 -21.63 0.58 -25.91
CA SER A 121 -21.30 0.12 -27.25
C SER A 121 -22.42 -0.79 -27.80
N SER A 122 -22.61 -0.78 -29.12
CA SER A 122 -23.43 -1.80 -29.83
C SER A 122 -22.89 -3.23 -29.71
N SER A 123 -21.84 -3.42 -28.90
CA SER A 123 -21.17 -4.64 -28.55
C SER A 123 -21.39 -5.05 -27.08
N ALA A 124 -22.47 -4.59 -26.42
CA ALA A 124 -22.81 -5.02 -25.05
C ALA A 124 -22.99 -6.56 -24.90
N GLU A 125 -23.04 -7.30 -26.01
CA GLU A 125 -23.03 -8.78 -26.06
C GLU A 125 -21.67 -9.40 -26.46
N ALA A 126 -20.71 -8.61 -26.96
CA ALA A 126 -19.38 -9.10 -27.33
C ALA A 126 -18.38 -8.81 -26.21
N LEU A 127 -17.55 -9.79 -25.88
CA LEU A 127 -16.45 -9.64 -24.92
C LEU A 127 -15.51 -8.50 -25.37
N ASP A 128 -15.29 -7.52 -24.50
CA ASP A 128 -14.37 -6.41 -24.73
C ASP A 128 -12.93 -6.85 -24.43
N PHE A 129 -12.33 -7.56 -25.38
CA PHE A 129 -10.97 -8.10 -25.25
C PHE A 129 -9.90 -7.00 -25.18
N ASP A 130 -10.15 -5.83 -25.79
CA ASP A 130 -9.19 -4.72 -25.80
C ASP A 130 -9.03 -4.09 -24.41
N SER A 131 -10.00 -4.26 -23.52
CA SER A 131 -9.91 -3.80 -22.12
C SER A 131 -9.18 -4.78 -21.18
N VAL A 132 -8.74 -5.95 -21.66
CA VAL A 132 -7.99 -6.93 -20.85
C VAL A 132 -6.51 -6.59 -20.87
N GLN A 133 -5.99 -6.13 -19.73
CA GLN A 133 -4.56 -5.83 -19.54
C GLN A 133 -3.76 -7.05 -19.08
N ARG A 134 -2.44 -7.00 -19.26
CA ARG A 134 -1.50 -8.04 -18.84
C ARG A 134 -0.29 -7.41 -18.18
N ALA A 135 -0.02 -7.79 -16.93
CA ALA A 135 1.17 -7.37 -16.20
C ALA A 135 2.27 -8.46 -16.22
N ASN A 136 3.52 -8.02 -16.09
CA ASN A 136 4.69 -8.86 -15.81
C ASN A 136 5.69 -8.08 -14.92
N PRO A 137 5.44 -8.00 -13.61
CA PRO A 137 6.18 -7.12 -12.71
C PRO A 137 7.70 -7.40 -12.67
N GLU A 138 8.13 -8.63 -12.91
CA GLU A 138 9.55 -8.98 -13.00
C GLU A 138 10.30 -8.24 -14.13
N ILE A 139 9.64 -8.00 -15.27
CA ILE A 139 10.21 -7.19 -16.37
C ILE A 139 10.36 -5.74 -15.92
N GLU A 140 9.36 -5.20 -15.23
CA GLU A 140 9.43 -3.83 -14.71
C GLU A 140 10.51 -3.69 -13.64
N ARG A 141 10.71 -4.73 -12.80
CA ARG A 141 11.83 -4.76 -11.87
C ARG A 141 13.18 -4.72 -12.59
N ARG A 142 13.37 -5.49 -13.66
CA ARG A 142 14.60 -5.45 -14.45
C ARG A 142 14.83 -4.09 -15.10
N ALA A 143 13.77 -3.46 -15.62
CA ALA A 143 13.86 -2.10 -16.15
C ALA A 143 14.23 -1.09 -15.04
N GLN A 144 13.66 -1.24 -13.85
CA GLN A 144 14.00 -0.42 -12.69
C GLN A 144 15.46 -0.58 -12.27
N GLU A 145 16.05 -1.78 -12.33
CA GLU A 145 17.49 -1.97 -12.03
C GLU A 145 18.40 -1.30 -13.07
N VAL A 146 18.01 -1.26 -14.35
CA VAL A 146 18.71 -0.48 -15.37
C VAL A 146 18.62 1.01 -15.07
N ILE A 147 17.42 1.52 -14.75
CA ILE A 147 17.20 2.92 -14.37
C ILE A 147 18.03 3.26 -13.13
N ASN A 148 18.04 2.37 -12.13
CA ASN A 148 18.83 2.50 -10.90
C ASN A 148 20.32 2.63 -11.19
N SER A 149 20.85 1.70 -11.98
CA SER A 149 22.25 1.70 -12.38
C SER A 149 22.62 2.98 -13.13
N CYS A 150 21.72 3.50 -13.98
CA CYS A 150 21.97 4.72 -14.75
C CYS A 150 22.02 5.96 -13.85
N TRP A 151 21.03 6.18 -12.97
CA TRP A 151 21.02 7.39 -12.14
C TRP A 151 22.12 7.37 -11.06
N GLN A 152 22.51 6.18 -10.57
CA GLN A 152 23.60 6.01 -9.60
C GLN A 152 25.00 6.35 -10.17
N LEU A 153 25.11 6.59 -11.48
CA LEU A 153 26.33 7.10 -12.12
C LEU A 153 26.46 8.63 -12.01
N PHE A 154 25.48 9.32 -11.44
CA PHE A 154 25.45 10.77 -11.24
C PHE A 154 25.76 11.53 -12.54
N GLU A 155 26.86 12.29 -12.58
CA GLU A 155 27.30 13.06 -13.77
C GLU A 155 27.51 12.19 -15.02
N ASN A 156 27.68 10.86 -14.87
CA ASN A 156 27.84 9.92 -15.98
C ASN A 156 26.54 9.17 -16.31
N ASN A 157 25.38 9.63 -15.82
CA ASN A 157 24.09 9.05 -16.17
C ASN A 157 23.87 9.13 -17.69
N PRO A 158 23.71 8.00 -18.40
CA PRO A 158 23.53 8.00 -19.85
C PRO A 158 22.15 8.50 -20.29
N ILE A 159 21.16 8.53 -19.39
CA ILE A 159 19.77 8.90 -19.68
C ILE A 159 19.65 10.42 -19.72
N VAL A 160 19.37 10.97 -20.89
CA VAL A 160 19.08 12.41 -21.09
C VAL A 160 17.63 12.72 -20.73
N ALA A 161 16.72 11.85 -21.15
CA ALA A 161 15.30 11.95 -20.86
C ALA A 161 14.66 10.57 -20.87
N ILE A 162 13.67 10.37 -20.00
CA ILE A 162 12.88 9.14 -19.90
C ILE A 162 11.38 9.50 -19.79
N HIS A 163 10.52 8.60 -20.27
CA HIS A 163 9.07 8.68 -20.16
C HIS A 163 8.48 7.26 -20.06
N ASP A 164 7.37 7.11 -19.35
CA ASP A 164 6.60 5.86 -19.30
C ASP A 164 5.84 5.61 -20.62
N VAL A 165 5.48 4.36 -20.87
CA VAL A 165 4.60 3.97 -21.97
C VAL A 165 3.27 3.49 -21.41
N GLY A 166 2.22 4.29 -21.61
CA GLY A 166 0.86 4.00 -21.16
C GLY A 166 -0.15 4.01 -22.31
N ALA A 167 -1.20 4.81 -22.16
CA ALA A 167 -2.28 4.94 -23.15
C ALA A 167 -1.74 5.39 -24.52
N GLY A 168 -2.17 4.71 -25.58
CA GLY A 168 -1.68 4.93 -26.95
C GLY A 168 -0.27 4.36 -27.24
N GLY A 169 0.39 3.72 -26.26
CA GLY A 169 1.66 3.03 -26.48
C GLY A 169 2.78 3.94 -26.96
N LEU A 170 3.64 3.41 -27.84
CA LEU A 170 4.77 4.15 -28.42
C LEU A 170 4.32 5.36 -29.25
N SER A 171 3.11 5.29 -29.81
CA SER A 171 2.51 6.36 -30.60
C SER A 171 2.21 7.64 -29.80
N ASN A 172 2.11 7.54 -28.48
CA ASN A 172 2.02 8.69 -27.60
C ASN A 172 3.38 9.03 -26.96
N ALA A 173 4.03 8.03 -26.36
CA ALA A 173 5.20 8.24 -25.52
C ALA A 173 6.39 8.85 -26.28
N PHE A 174 6.71 8.35 -27.48
CA PHE A 174 7.84 8.90 -28.25
C PHE A 174 7.57 10.31 -28.79
N PRO A 175 6.40 10.60 -29.41
CA PRO A 175 6.07 11.95 -29.82
C PRO A 175 6.09 12.97 -28.68
N GLU A 176 5.58 12.62 -27.49
CA GLU A 176 5.67 13.47 -26.30
C GLU A 176 7.13 13.74 -25.91
N LEU A 177 7.94 12.68 -25.77
CA LEU A 177 9.35 12.76 -25.39
C LEU A 177 10.14 13.72 -26.29
N VAL A 178 10.00 13.61 -27.62
CA VAL A 178 10.76 14.45 -28.56
C VAL A 178 10.16 15.84 -28.74
N ASN A 179 8.84 15.98 -28.59
CA ASN A 179 8.18 17.28 -28.68
C ASN A 179 8.56 18.19 -27.52
N ASP A 180 8.65 17.67 -26.30
CA ASP A 180 9.07 18.40 -25.10
C ASP A 180 10.50 18.97 -25.24
N ALA A 181 11.35 18.30 -26.02
CA ALA A 181 12.71 18.74 -26.33
C ALA A 181 12.83 19.59 -27.61
N GLU A 182 11.71 19.93 -28.26
CA GLU A 182 11.66 20.63 -29.56
C GLU A 182 12.46 19.91 -30.67
N ARG A 183 12.31 18.59 -30.75
CA ARG A 183 12.92 17.74 -31.78
C ARG A 183 11.85 17.06 -32.64
N GLY A 184 12.26 16.58 -33.82
CA GLY A 184 11.53 15.52 -34.52
C GLY A 184 12.20 14.17 -34.30
N ALA A 185 11.74 13.16 -35.03
CA ALA A 185 12.33 11.83 -34.94
C ALA A 185 12.04 10.97 -36.17
N ILE A 186 12.97 10.06 -36.45
CA ILE A 186 12.81 8.97 -37.41
C ILE A 186 12.87 7.64 -36.65
N PHE A 187 11.82 6.83 -36.75
CA PHE A 187 11.70 5.49 -36.17
C PHE A 187 11.57 4.43 -37.25
N ASP A 188 12.11 3.23 -37.04
CA ASP A 188 11.89 2.07 -37.90
C ASP A 188 11.17 0.96 -37.12
N LEU A 189 9.96 0.60 -37.58
CA LEU A 189 9.12 -0.40 -36.92
C LEU A 189 9.75 -1.79 -36.90
N ASN A 190 10.66 -2.11 -37.83
CA ASN A 190 11.35 -3.40 -37.84
C ASN A 190 12.35 -3.56 -36.68
N LEU A 191 12.67 -2.47 -35.96
CA LEU A 191 13.53 -2.47 -34.79
C LEU A 191 12.74 -2.54 -33.48
N VAL A 192 11.41 -2.36 -33.52
CA VAL A 192 10.56 -2.41 -32.33
C VAL A 192 10.42 -3.88 -31.88
N PRO A 193 10.80 -4.24 -30.65
CA PRO A 193 10.62 -5.59 -30.15
C PRO A 193 9.14 -5.94 -30.03
N VAL A 194 8.71 -7.03 -30.69
CA VAL A 194 7.35 -7.56 -30.63
C VAL A 194 7.37 -9.09 -30.53
N GLU A 195 6.39 -9.66 -29.83
CA GLU A 195 6.21 -11.12 -29.74
C GLU A 195 5.32 -11.69 -30.85
N ASP A 196 4.45 -10.85 -31.44
CA ASP A 196 3.58 -11.25 -32.55
C ASP A 196 4.03 -10.61 -33.87
N THR A 197 4.69 -11.42 -34.71
CA THR A 197 5.14 -11.02 -36.06
C THR A 197 4.00 -10.71 -37.03
N GLY A 198 2.75 -11.04 -36.69
CA GLY A 198 1.56 -10.76 -37.50
C GLY A 198 0.98 -9.34 -37.32
N MET A 199 1.49 -8.56 -36.36
CA MET A 199 1.01 -7.22 -36.07
C MET A 199 1.25 -6.26 -37.24
N SER A 200 0.24 -5.49 -37.58
CA SER A 200 0.32 -4.38 -38.51
C SER A 200 1.11 -3.20 -37.93
N ALA A 201 1.56 -2.29 -38.80
CA ALA A 201 2.27 -1.08 -38.37
C ALA A 201 1.52 -0.27 -37.29
N ALA A 202 0.20 -0.20 -37.36
CA ALA A 202 -0.62 0.51 -36.37
C ALA A 202 -0.64 -0.21 -35.02
N GLU A 203 -0.72 -1.54 -35.03
CA GLU A 203 -0.71 -2.38 -33.82
C GLU A 203 0.67 -2.33 -33.14
N ILE A 204 1.77 -2.43 -33.91
CA ILE A 204 3.13 -2.32 -33.37
C ILE A 204 3.31 -0.95 -32.68
N TRP A 205 2.85 0.12 -33.32
CA TRP A 205 3.06 1.48 -32.82
C TRP A 205 2.12 1.87 -31.66
N SER A 206 0.91 1.32 -31.60
CA SER A 206 -0.16 1.84 -30.71
C SER A 206 -0.64 0.87 -29.64
N ASN A 207 -0.11 -0.36 -29.57
CA ASN A 207 -0.47 -1.28 -28.49
C ASN A 207 -0.05 -0.73 -27.12
N GLU A 208 -0.86 -1.05 -26.11
CA GLU A 208 -0.64 -0.63 -24.71
C GLU A 208 -0.04 -1.78 -23.89
N SER A 209 0.88 -2.54 -24.50
CA SER A 209 1.66 -3.54 -23.74
C SER A 209 2.41 -2.87 -22.59
N GLN A 210 2.43 -3.54 -21.45
CA GLN A 210 2.93 -3.01 -20.17
C GLN A 210 4.46 -3.13 -20.03
N GLU A 211 5.00 -2.63 -18.92
CA GLU A 211 6.42 -2.69 -18.54
C GLU A 211 7.39 -2.13 -19.60
N ARG A 212 7.04 -0.99 -20.20
CA ARG A 212 7.85 -0.30 -21.22
C ARG A 212 8.13 1.15 -20.83
N TYR A 213 9.34 1.58 -21.15
CA TYR A 213 9.79 2.97 -21.03
C TYR A 213 10.40 3.41 -22.36
N VAL A 214 10.27 4.69 -22.67
CA VAL A 214 11.01 5.33 -23.76
C VAL A 214 12.07 6.25 -23.20
N LEU A 215 13.28 6.20 -23.77
CA LEU A 215 14.40 7.01 -23.30
C LEU A 215 15.25 7.54 -24.45
N ALA A 216 15.94 8.63 -24.18
CA ALA A 216 16.91 9.25 -25.08
C ALA A 216 18.31 9.18 -24.47
N ILE A 217 19.29 8.71 -25.25
CA ILE A 217 20.71 8.70 -24.87
C ILE A 217 21.59 9.27 -25.98
N ALA A 218 22.78 9.74 -25.63
CA ALA A 218 23.79 10.09 -26.63
C ALA A 218 24.38 8.83 -27.29
N PRO A 219 24.74 8.85 -28.59
CA PRO A 219 25.30 7.68 -29.28
C PRO A 219 26.53 7.07 -28.61
N GLU A 220 27.40 7.90 -28.05
CA GLU A 220 28.60 7.50 -27.29
C GLU A 220 28.28 6.76 -25.98
N SER A 221 27.06 6.93 -25.45
CA SER A 221 26.62 6.26 -24.21
C SER A 221 26.03 4.87 -24.45
N LEU A 222 25.86 4.45 -25.71
CA LEU A 222 25.21 3.18 -26.05
C LEU A 222 25.96 1.97 -25.51
N GLU A 223 27.29 1.97 -25.54
CA GLU A 223 28.10 0.84 -25.03
C GLU A 223 27.92 0.64 -23.52
N LEU A 224 27.96 1.73 -22.77
CA LEU A 224 27.70 1.71 -21.32
C LEU A 224 26.27 1.26 -21.02
N PHE A 225 25.28 1.81 -21.74
CA PHE A 225 23.88 1.42 -21.56
C PHE A 225 23.63 -0.06 -21.88
N ASP A 226 24.26 -0.58 -22.95
CA ASP A 226 24.21 -1.99 -23.33
C ASP A 226 24.80 -2.91 -22.25
N GLU A 227 25.94 -2.52 -21.66
CA GLU A 227 26.57 -3.26 -20.56
C GLU A 227 25.62 -3.37 -19.36
N ILE A 228 25.03 -2.25 -18.94
CA ILE A 228 24.07 -2.18 -17.84
C ILE A 228 22.85 -3.06 -18.14
N ALA A 229 22.21 -2.86 -19.30
CA ALA A 229 21.01 -3.59 -19.67
C ALA A 229 21.25 -5.10 -19.78
N ARG A 230 22.39 -5.53 -20.34
CA ARG A 230 22.78 -6.94 -20.41
C ARG A 230 23.04 -7.54 -19.04
N ARG A 231 23.70 -6.81 -18.14
CA ARG A 231 23.93 -7.26 -16.77
C ARG A 231 22.60 -7.55 -16.07
N GLU A 232 21.64 -6.64 -16.17
CA GLU A 232 20.31 -6.74 -15.55
C GLU A 232 19.31 -7.61 -16.35
N ARG A 233 19.72 -8.15 -17.50
CA ARG A 233 18.88 -8.91 -18.46
C ARG A 233 17.67 -8.09 -18.90
N CYS A 234 17.71 -6.77 -18.87
CA CYS A 234 16.58 -5.98 -19.33
C CYS A 234 16.62 -5.87 -20.87
N PRO A 235 15.58 -6.31 -21.59
CA PRO A 235 15.52 -6.10 -23.02
C PRO A 235 15.42 -4.61 -23.34
N TYR A 236 16.13 -4.19 -24.38
CA TYR A 236 16.01 -2.84 -24.94
C TYR A 236 16.26 -2.88 -26.45
N ALA A 237 15.80 -1.85 -27.15
CA ALA A 237 16.12 -1.64 -28.57
C ALA A 237 16.23 -0.17 -28.90
N VAL A 238 17.25 0.19 -29.70
CA VAL A 238 17.32 1.49 -30.38
C VAL A 238 16.34 1.45 -31.54
N VAL A 239 15.23 2.17 -31.42
CA VAL A 239 14.13 2.15 -32.39
C VAL A 239 14.05 3.41 -33.23
N GLY A 240 14.74 4.47 -32.83
CA GLY A 240 14.74 5.74 -33.55
C GLY A 240 15.93 6.65 -33.26
N ILE A 241 15.96 7.77 -33.98
CA ILE A 241 16.95 8.85 -33.82
C ILE A 241 16.23 10.19 -33.79
N ALA A 242 16.61 11.07 -32.86
CA ALA A 242 16.10 12.43 -32.76
C ALA A 242 16.67 13.33 -33.88
N THR A 243 15.80 14.12 -34.52
CA THR A 243 16.16 15.01 -35.64
C THR A 243 15.97 16.47 -35.29
N GLU A 244 16.69 17.35 -36.00
CA GLU A 244 16.48 18.81 -35.90
C GLU A 244 15.14 19.22 -36.52
N GLU A 245 14.82 18.66 -37.69
CA GLU A 245 13.52 18.88 -38.33
C GLU A 245 12.39 18.30 -37.47
N ARG A 246 11.38 19.12 -37.13
CA ARG A 246 10.23 18.74 -36.28
C ARG A 246 9.16 17.93 -37.02
N VAL A 247 9.60 16.89 -37.70
CA VAL A 247 8.75 15.91 -38.39
C VAL A 247 8.84 14.58 -37.63
N LEU A 248 7.68 13.95 -37.41
CA LEU A 248 7.61 12.58 -36.94
C LEU A 248 7.53 11.66 -38.15
N ARG A 249 8.53 10.79 -38.28
CA ARG A 249 8.59 9.80 -39.35
C ARG A 249 8.71 8.40 -38.76
N VAL A 250 7.76 7.54 -39.11
CA VAL A 250 7.76 6.12 -38.76
C VAL A 250 7.82 5.35 -40.06
N VAL A 251 8.92 4.62 -40.28
CA VAL A 251 9.20 3.83 -41.49
C VAL A 251 9.11 2.34 -41.20
N GLU A 252 9.11 1.53 -42.25
CA GLU A 252 9.10 0.06 -42.17
C GLU A 252 10.21 -0.49 -43.07
N GLY A 253 11.40 -0.69 -42.50
CA GLY A 253 12.56 -1.27 -43.17
C GLY A 253 13.37 -0.31 -44.05
N GLU A 254 13.22 1.01 -43.87
CA GLU A 254 14.09 2.01 -44.52
C GLU A 254 15.37 2.29 -43.70
N GLY A 255 15.51 1.73 -42.50
CA GLY A 255 16.67 1.86 -41.61
C GLY A 255 16.78 3.22 -40.93
N LEU A 256 17.52 3.30 -39.83
CA LEU A 256 17.75 4.57 -39.12
C LEU A 256 18.87 5.40 -39.79
N PRO A 257 18.81 6.75 -39.71
CA PRO A 257 19.88 7.62 -40.22
C PRO A 257 21.27 7.19 -39.76
N GLY A 258 22.25 7.23 -40.65
CA GLY A 258 23.63 6.82 -40.35
C GLY A 258 23.91 5.30 -40.40
N GLN A 259 22.90 4.44 -40.56
CA GLN A 259 23.11 3.01 -40.81
C GLN A 259 23.46 2.72 -42.28
N GLU A 260 24.26 1.68 -42.52
CA GLU A 260 24.56 1.20 -43.87
C GLU A 260 23.28 0.80 -44.61
N ASN A 261 23.07 1.36 -45.81
CA ASN A 261 21.87 1.17 -46.65
C ASN A 261 20.57 1.82 -46.13
N SER A 262 20.63 2.70 -45.12
CA SER A 262 19.45 3.48 -44.74
C SER A 262 19.01 4.41 -45.87
N THR A 263 17.70 4.47 -46.11
CA THR A 263 17.06 5.36 -47.08
C THR A 263 16.00 6.27 -46.43
N SER A 264 15.92 6.30 -45.10
CA SER A 264 14.88 7.05 -44.36
C SER A 264 14.98 8.57 -44.44
N GLU A 265 16.16 9.11 -44.79
CA GLU A 265 16.35 10.53 -45.10
C GLU A 265 16.06 10.88 -46.57
N GLN A 266 15.91 9.87 -47.42
CA GLN A 266 15.60 10.05 -48.83
C GLN A 266 14.08 10.19 -49.04
N PRO A 267 13.63 10.71 -50.20
CA PRO A 267 12.22 10.69 -50.55
C PRO A 267 11.67 9.26 -50.52
N ALA A 268 10.55 9.08 -49.81
CA ALA A 268 9.95 7.77 -49.62
C ALA A 268 9.62 7.09 -50.97
N THR A 269 10.06 5.85 -51.15
CA THR A 269 9.75 5.05 -52.35
C THR A 269 8.45 4.25 -52.21
N LYS A 270 7.96 4.13 -50.96
CA LYS A 270 6.67 3.54 -50.57
C LYS A 270 5.98 4.49 -49.60
N LEU A 271 4.69 4.25 -49.35
CA LEU A 271 3.97 5.00 -48.32
C LEU A 271 4.51 4.62 -46.95
N ARG A 272 5.00 5.60 -46.20
CA ARG A 272 5.43 5.43 -44.80
C ARG A 272 4.19 5.41 -43.88
N PRO A 273 4.17 4.57 -42.82
CA PRO A 273 3.11 4.58 -41.82
C PRO A 273 2.81 5.98 -41.24
N VAL A 274 3.85 6.75 -40.91
CA VAL A 274 3.73 8.14 -40.44
C VAL A 274 4.83 8.99 -41.08
N ASP A 275 4.48 10.13 -41.66
CA ASP A 275 5.44 11.15 -42.16
C ASP A 275 4.74 12.51 -42.15
N VAL A 276 4.64 13.13 -40.97
CA VAL A 276 3.91 14.39 -40.77
C VAL A 276 4.67 15.33 -39.82
N PRO A 277 4.52 16.66 -39.96
CA PRO A 277 4.97 17.60 -38.95
C PRO A 277 4.35 17.26 -37.58
N LEU A 278 5.13 17.34 -36.50
CA LEU A 278 4.65 17.02 -35.15
C LEU A 278 3.43 17.85 -34.73
N GLU A 279 3.34 19.10 -35.20
CA GLU A 279 2.20 20.00 -34.97
C GLU A 279 0.87 19.48 -35.54
N VAL A 280 0.89 18.53 -36.49
CA VAL A 280 -0.34 17.92 -37.02
C VAL A 280 -0.93 16.94 -36.00
N ILE A 281 -0.07 16.24 -35.24
CA ILE A 281 -0.47 15.23 -34.25
C ILE A 281 -0.74 15.89 -32.90
N LEU A 282 0.18 16.76 -32.46
CA LEU A 282 0.15 17.42 -31.15
C LEU A 282 -0.50 18.81 -31.19
N GLY A 283 -0.98 19.23 -32.37
CA GLY A 283 -1.71 20.48 -32.54
C GLY A 283 -2.97 20.50 -31.69
N LYS A 284 -3.08 21.48 -30.79
CA LYS A 284 -4.22 21.59 -29.89
C LYS A 284 -5.48 21.94 -30.68
N ALA A 285 -6.49 21.07 -30.63
CA ALA A 285 -7.86 21.43 -31.02
C ALA A 285 -8.32 22.68 -30.23
N PRO A 286 -9.30 23.46 -30.73
CA PRO A 286 -9.87 24.58 -29.98
C PRO A 286 -10.30 24.14 -28.58
N LYS A 287 -10.09 24.99 -27.57
CA LYS A 287 -10.52 24.70 -26.19
C LYS A 287 -12.01 24.34 -26.16
N MET A 288 -12.35 23.23 -25.53
CA MET A 288 -13.74 22.80 -25.35
C MET A 288 -14.49 23.81 -24.47
N HIS A 289 -15.70 24.19 -24.88
CA HIS A 289 -16.62 24.99 -24.08
C HIS A 289 -17.80 24.11 -23.66
N ARG A 290 -18.08 24.00 -22.36
CA ARG A 290 -19.22 23.26 -21.82
C ARG A 290 -20.21 24.27 -21.20
N ASP A 291 -21.42 24.31 -21.74
CA ASP A 291 -22.53 25.09 -21.20
C ASP A 291 -23.44 24.13 -20.43
N VAL A 292 -23.51 24.28 -19.11
CA VAL A 292 -24.03 23.25 -18.19
C VAL A 292 -24.84 23.90 -17.08
N GLU A 293 -25.84 23.17 -16.58
CA GLU A 293 -26.74 23.64 -15.52
C GLU A 293 -26.59 22.79 -14.26
N SER A 294 -26.76 23.44 -13.10
CA SER A 294 -26.83 22.75 -11.81
C SER A 294 -28.17 22.04 -11.65
N VAL A 295 -28.15 20.82 -11.10
CA VAL A 295 -29.36 20.04 -10.81
C VAL A 295 -29.37 19.72 -9.31
N ALA A 296 -30.38 20.20 -8.59
CA ALA A 296 -30.56 19.88 -7.18
C ALA A 296 -31.13 18.47 -7.01
N VAL A 297 -30.65 17.75 -6.00
CA VAL A 297 -31.17 16.44 -5.61
C VAL A 297 -32.05 16.63 -4.38
N GLU A 298 -33.35 16.37 -4.51
CA GLU A 298 -34.28 16.45 -3.37
C GLU A 298 -34.20 15.14 -2.56
N VAL A 299 -33.88 15.29 -1.27
CA VAL A 299 -33.77 14.20 -0.30
C VAL A 299 -34.45 14.60 1.00
N ALA A 300 -35.05 13.63 1.68
CA ALA A 300 -35.67 13.87 2.99
C ALA A 300 -34.59 14.05 4.08
N PRO A 301 -34.91 14.77 5.17
CA PRO A 301 -34.10 14.74 6.38
C PRO A 301 -33.98 13.32 6.95
N VAL A 302 -32.87 13.06 7.63
CA VAL A 302 -32.64 11.76 8.27
C VAL A 302 -33.60 11.58 9.44
N ASP A 303 -34.27 10.44 9.48
CA ASP A 303 -35.12 10.02 10.60
C ASP A 303 -34.47 8.83 11.31
N VAL A 304 -34.04 9.05 12.55
CA VAL A 304 -33.42 8.01 13.41
C VAL A 304 -34.35 7.59 14.56
N VAL A 305 -35.62 8.01 14.54
CA VAL A 305 -36.57 7.73 15.61
C VAL A 305 -36.84 6.23 15.70
N GLY A 306 -36.64 5.67 16.88
CA GLY A 306 -36.96 4.27 17.17
C GLY A 306 -35.96 3.26 16.62
N LEU A 307 -34.82 3.71 16.09
CA LEU A 307 -33.70 2.82 15.76
C LEU A 307 -33.12 2.22 17.04
N ASP A 308 -32.78 0.93 16.98
CA ASP A 308 -32.07 0.27 18.07
C ASP A 308 -30.58 0.60 17.98
N LEU A 309 -30.05 1.26 19.02
CA LEU A 309 -28.66 1.71 19.05
C LEU A 309 -27.66 0.55 18.92
N ARG A 310 -28.01 -0.63 19.44
CA ARG A 310 -27.16 -1.81 19.37
C ARG A 310 -27.14 -2.41 17.96
N GLU A 311 -28.29 -2.49 17.32
CA GLU A 311 -28.39 -3.01 15.95
C GLU A 311 -27.64 -2.11 14.96
N VAL A 312 -27.86 -0.79 15.01
CA VAL A 312 -27.17 0.14 14.11
C VAL A 312 -25.66 0.17 14.33
N GLY A 313 -25.20 0.06 15.59
CA GLY A 313 -23.77 -0.04 15.89
C GLY A 313 -23.12 -1.26 15.22
N LEU A 314 -23.79 -2.42 15.26
CA LEU A 314 -23.29 -3.62 14.57
C LEU A 314 -23.34 -3.49 13.05
N SER A 315 -24.42 -2.94 12.48
CA SER A 315 -24.54 -2.72 11.04
C SER A 315 -23.48 -1.75 10.49
N VAL A 316 -23.17 -0.67 11.22
CA VAL A 316 -22.09 0.26 10.85
C VAL A 316 -20.74 -0.44 10.87
N MET A 317 -20.42 -1.21 11.92
CA MET A 317 -19.14 -1.94 11.99
C MET A 317 -19.00 -3.02 10.91
N ARG A 318 -20.11 -3.60 10.45
CA ARG A 318 -20.14 -4.58 9.33
C ARG A 318 -20.16 -3.94 7.95
N HIS A 319 -20.33 -2.63 7.85
CA HIS A 319 -20.30 -1.97 6.55
C HIS A 319 -18.89 -2.03 5.96
N PRO A 320 -18.67 -2.48 4.71
CA PRO A 320 -17.32 -2.71 4.16
C PRO A 320 -16.39 -1.48 4.18
N THR A 321 -16.95 -0.27 4.16
CA THR A 321 -16.17 0.98 4.30
C THR A 321 -15.56 1.14 5.70
N VAL A 322 -16.23 0.66 6.76
CA VAL A 322 -15.77 0.73 8.16
C VAL A 322 -15.03 -0.55 8.55
N ALA A 323 -15.58 -1.71 8.17
CA ALA A 323 -15.10 -3.05 8.55
C ALA A 323 -13.58 -3.28 8.36
N ASN A 324 -13.04 -4.24 9.08
CA ASN A 324 -11.63 -4.64 9.05
C ASN A 324 -11.10 -4.85 7.61
N LYS A 325 -9.94 -4.25 7.31
CA LYS A 325 -9.31 -4.28 5.97
C LYS A 325 -8.19 -5.32 5.83
N SER A 326 -7.98 -6.22 6.79
CA SER A 326 -6.89 -7.21 6.78
C SER A 326 -6.79 -7.98 5.47
N PHE A 327 -7.91 -8.36 4.86
CA PHE A 327 -7.91 -9.06 3.59
C PHE A 327 -7.22 -8.28 2.45
N LEU A 328 -7.20 -6.93 2.47
CA LEU A 328 -6.47 -6.10 1.50
C LEU A 328 -4.98 -5.91 1.86
N ILE A 329 -4.60 -6.14 3.11
CA ILE A 329 -3.34 -5.68 3.70
C ILE A 329 -2.35 -6.83 3.88
N THR A 330 -2.80 -7.95 4.45
CA THR A 330 -1.91 -9.02 4.92
C THR A 330 -1.37 -9.89 3.79
N GLY A 331 -1.98 -9.77 2.60
CA GLY A 331 -1.54 -10.42 1.37
C GLY A 331 -0.62 -9.58 0.48
N THR A 332 -0.15 -8.43 0.95
CA THR A 332 0.74 -7.52 0.20
C THR A 332 1.91 -7.10 1.07
N ASP A 333 3.12 -7.11 0.51
CA ASP A 333 4.35 -6.73 1.19
C ASP A 333 4.26 -5.28 1.72
N ARG A 334 4.75 -5.07 2.94
CA ARG A 334 4.75 -3.78 3.64
C ARG A 334 6.14 -3.36 4.11
N ASN A 335 7.18 -4.13 3.85
CA ASN A 335 8.51 -3.92 4.44
C ASN A 335 9.65 -4.07 3.42
N VAL A 336 9.39 -4.45 2.17
CA VAL A 336 10.41 -4.47 1.11
C VAL A 336 11.13 -3.14 0.97
N GLY A 337 12.46 -3.20 0.86
CA GLY A 337 13.35 -2.06 0.93
C GLY A 337 13.77 -1.68 2.35
N GLY A 338 13.13 -2.22 3.41
CA GLY A 338 13.53 -2.00 4.80
C GLY A 338 13.37 -0.55 5.28
N LEU A 339 12.48 0.23 4.68
CA LEU A 339 12.29 1.66 4.99
C LEU A 339 10.88 1.98 5.51
N THR A 340 10.03 0.99 5.77
CA THR A 340 8.70 1.24 6.34
C THR A 340 8.80 1.45 7.85
N ALA A 341 8.38 2.63 8.33
CA ALA A 341 8.30 2.94 9.76
C ALA A 341 6.88 2.76 10.32
N ARG A 342 5.86 3.13 9.54
CA ARG A 342 4.44 2.99 9.89
C ARG A 342 3.68 2.39 8.72
N ASP A 343 3.28 1.14 8.88
CA ASP A 343 2.29 0.47 8.03
C ASP A 343 0.89 0.54 8.65
N GLN A 344 -0.11 -0.03 7.97
CA GLN A 344 -1.51 -0.04 8.38
C GLN A 344 -1.77 -0.76 9.70
N LEU A 345 -0.97 -1.78 10.04
CA LEU A 345 -1.16 -2.62 11.22
C LEU A 345 -0.58 -1.92 12.46
N VAL A 346 -1.36 -1.83 13.54
CA VAL A 346 -1.01 -1.07 14.73
C VAL A 346 -0.93 -1.98 15.96
N GLY A 347 0.09 -1.72 16.78
CA GLY A 347 0.25 -2.29 18.11
C GLY A 347 0.58 -3.79 18.14
N PRO A 348 0.71 -4.38 19.34
CA PRO A 348 1.03 -5.79 19.56
C PRO A 348 0.03 -6.77 18.93
N TRP A 349 -1.21 -6.35 18.67
CA TRP A 349 -2.23 -7.21 18.08
C TRP A 349 -2.32 -7.09 16.55
N GLN A 350 -1.55 -6.16 15.96
CA GLN A 350 -1.48 -5.88 14.53
C GLN A 350 -2.88 -5.59 13.92
N ILE A 351 -3.56 -4.58 14.46
CA ILE A 351 -4.92 -4.16 14.03
C ILE A 351 -4.81 -3.12 12.88
N PRO A 352 -5.49 -3.30 11.74
CA PRO A 352 -5.32 -2.46 10.54
C PRO A 352 -6.06 -1.11 10.62
N VAL A 353 -5.58 -0.18 11.44
CA VAL A 353 -6.25 1.11 11.73
C VAL A 353 -5.33 2.33 11.70
N ALA A 354 -4.08 2.23 11.24
CA ALA A 354 -3.22 3.41 11.16
C ALA A 354 -3.80 4.49 10.23
N ASP A 355 -3.88 5.73 10.71
CA ASP A 355 -4.42 6.88 9.93
C ASP A 355 -3.54 7.26 8.74
N CYS A 356 -2.22 7.09 8.86
CA CYS A 356 -1.26 7.43 7.83
C CYS A 356 -0.12 6.42 7.74
N ALA A 357 0.52 6.41 6.58
CA ALA A 357 1.73 5.65 6.31
C ALA A 357 2.96 6.54 6.50
N VAL A 358 4.06 5.96 7.02
CA VAL A 358 5.34 6.67 7.17
C VAL A 358 6.50 5.78 6.72
N THR A 359 7.36 6.33 5.87
CA THR A 359 8.63 5.74 5.43
C THR A 359 9.82 6.49 6.01
N LEU A 360 10.95 5.81 6.15
CA LEU A 360 12.26 6.37 6.40
C LEU A 360 12.85 6.86 5.06
N ALA A 361 13.48 8.04 5.08
CA ALA A 361 14.17 8.58 3.91
C ALA A 361 15.48 7.82 3.61
N ASP A 362 16.10 7.25 4.64
CA ASP A 362 17.34 6.49 4.54
C ASP A 362 17.48 5.46 5.68
N TYR A 363 18.53 4.64 5.61
CA TYR A 363 18.78 3.56 6.57
C TYR A 363 19.47 4.00 7.87
N GLU A 364 19.89 5.26 8.00
CA GLU A 364 20.72 5.78 9.11
C GLU A 364 19.95 6.67 10.07
N ASN A 365 19.13 7.56 9.52
CA ASN A 365 18.47 8.64 10.22
C ASN A 365 17.03 8.24 10.59
N PHE A 366 16.30 9.22 11.14
CA PHE A 366 14.89 9.10 11.51
C PHE A 366 13.99 10.08 10.75
N HIS A 367 14.53 10.78 9.75
CA HIS A 367 13.73 11.55 8.80
C HIS A 367 13.00 10.62 7.84
N GLY A 368 11.94 11.12 7.23
CA GLY A 368 11.09 10.30 6.41
C GLY A 368 10.06 11.06 5.61
N GLU A 369 9.05 10.32 5.16
CA GLU A 369 7.92 10.85 4.41
C GLU A 369 6.62 10.21 4.92
N ALA A 370 5.56 11.01 4.94
CA ALA A 370 4.23 10.58 5.33
C ALA A 370 3.28 10.61 4.15
N MET A 371 2.35 9.66 4.11
CA MET A 371 1.25 9.61 3.17
C MET A 371 -0.07 9.37 3.90
N SER A 372 -1.13 10.07 3.50
CA SER A 372 -2.50 9.79 3.95
C SER A 372 -3.50 9.93 2.81
N MET A 373 -4.71 9.40 2.98
CA MET A 373 -5.79 9.56 2.02
C MET A 373 -7.00 10.22 2.68
N GLY A 374 -7.79 10.92 1.87
CA GLY A 374 -9.12 11.38 2.26
C GLY A 374 -10.07 11.35 1.07
N GLU A 375 -11.30 10.90 1.31
CA GLU A 375 -12.35 10.82 0.29
C GLU A 375 -13.73 10.76 0.95
N ARG A 376 -14.68 11.56 0.45
CA ARG A 376 -16.05 11.58 0.99
C ARG A 376 -17.09 11.63 -0.12
N SER A 377 -16.89 10.73 -1.08
CA SER A 377 -17.59 10.74 -2.37
C SER A 377 -19.13 10.70 -2.31
N PRO A 378 -19.78 9.96 -1.37
CA PRO A 378 -21.24 9.98 -1.25
C PRO A 378 -21.83 11.37 -1.01
N LEU A 379 -21.13 12.27 -0.29
CA LEU A 379 -21.62 13.62 0.02
C LEU A 379 -21.90 14.43 -1.26
N ALA A 380 -21.17 14.14 -2.34
CA ALA A 380 -21.28 14.85 -3.61
C ALA A 380 -22.62 14.64 -4.33
N ILE A 381 -23.45 13.69 -3.88
CA ILE A 381 -24.82 13.51 -4.37
C ILE A 381 -25.68 14.73 -4.04
N VAL A 382 -25.46 15.36 -2.87
CA VAL A 382 -26.19 16.56 -2.44
C VAL A 382 -25.30 17.80 -2.48
N ASP A 383 -24.05 17.72 -2.03
CA ASP A 383 -23.10 18.84 -2.10
C ASP A 383 -21.67 18.42 -2.47
N SER A 384 -21.32 18.59 -3.74
CA SER A 384 -19.99 18.28 -4.27
C SER A 384 -18.88 19.21 -3.78
N ALA A 385 -19.22 20.41 -3.30
CA ALA A 385 -18.24 21.32 -2.71
C ALA A 385 -17.85 20.84 -1.30
N ALA A 386 -18.85 20.45 -0.50
CA ALA A 386 -18.63 19.88 0.83
C ALA A 386 -17.82 18.58 0.73
N ALA A 387 -18.19 17.67 -0.19
CA ALA A 387 -17.44 16.44 -0.44
C ALA A 387 -15.95 16.69 -0.73
N SER A 388 -15.64 17.74 -1.50
CA SER A 388 -14.25 18.09 -1.86
C SER A 388 -13.47 18.65 -0.68
N ARG A 389 -14.08 19.54 0.11
CA ARG A 389 -13.46 20.09 1.33
C ARG A 389 -13.24 19.00 2.37
N MET A 390 -14.22 18.12 2.57
CA MET A 390 -14.12 16.98 3.48
C MET A 390 -13.02 16.02 3.07
N ALA A 391 -12.90 15.67 1.78
CA ALA A 391 -11.82 14.80 1.29
C ALA A 391 -10.42 15.39 1.54
N ILE A 392 -10.24 16.69 1.30
CA ILE A 392 -8.97 17.38 1.61
C ILE A 392 -8.73 17.41 3.13
N ALA A 393 -9.73 17.79 3.91
CA ALA A 393 -9.59 17.94 5.35
C ALA A 393 -9.36 16.60 6.08
N GLU A 394 -10.00 15.51 5.63
CA GLU A 394 -9.76 14.16 6.12
C GLU A 394 -8.31 13.72 5.86
N SER A 395 -7.76 14.01 4.67
CA SER A 395 -6.35 13.70 4.42
C SER A 395 -5.42 14.44 5.41
N ILE A 396 -5.82 15.62 5.87
CA ILE A 396 -5.08 16.42 6.87
C ILE A 396 -5.26 15.86 8.28
N THR A 397 -6.48 15.46 8.69
CA THR A 397 -6.70 14.83 10.00
C THR A 397 -5.97 13.50 10.09
N ASN A 398 -5.95 12.71 9.02
CA ASN A 398 -5.17 11.48 8.97
C ASN A 398 -3.65 11.73 9.08
N ILE A 399 -3.10 12.67 8.31
CA ILE A 399 -1.65 12.90 8.29
C ILE A 399 -1.14 13.64 9.54
N ALA A 400 -2.01 14.25 10.34
CA ALA A 400 -1.64 14.91 11.60
C ALA A 400 -0.98 13.95 12.61
N ALA A 401 -1.19 12.63 12.46
CA ALA A 401 -0.52 11.61 13.25
C ALA A 401 1.02 11.58 13.00
N ALA A 402 1.50 11.97 11.83
CA ALA A 402 2.92 11.99 11.48
C ALA A 402 3.64 13.27 11.94
N ASP A 403 4.96 13.20 12.18
CA ASP A 403 5.78 14.32 12.66
C ASP A 403 6.11 15.37 11.60
N ILE A 404 5.06 16.10 11.20
CA ILE A 404 5.11 17.16 10.20
C ILE A 404 5.13 18.51 10.91
N LYS A 405 6.12 19.33 10.58
CA LYS A 405 6.36 20.60 11.27
C LYS A 405 5.31 21.67 11.00
N HIS A 406 4.88 21.80 9.74
CA HIS A 406 3.99 22.86 9.28
C HIS A 406 3.01 22.34 8.24
N LEU A 407 1.77 22.86 8.28
CA LEU A 407 0.68 22.44 7.39
C LEU A 407 0.99 22.70 5.91
N ASP A 408 1.68 23.78 5.58
CA ASP A 408 2.10 24.15 4.22
C ASP A 408 3.21 23.22 3.66
N GLY A 409 3.82 22.39 4.51
CA GLY A 409 4.68 21.28 4.12
C GLY A 409 3.93 20.13 3.45
N ILE A 410 2.60 20.11 3.52
CA ILE A 410 1.77 19.10 2.85
C ILE A 410 1.60 19.45 1.36
N LYS A 411 1.64 18.42 0.51
CA LYS A 411 1.34 18.48 -0.93
C LYS A 411 0.31 17.42 -1.28
N LEU A 412 -0.61 17.74 -2.19
CA LEU A 412 -1.74 16.87 -2.51
C LEU A 412 -1.67 16.34 -3.94
N SER A 413 -2.04 15.07 -4.10
CA SER A 413 -2.54 14.53 -5.36
C SER A 413 -4.06 14.57 -5.36
N ALA A 414 -4.67 15.22 -6.36
CA ALA A 414 -6.13 15.29 -6.50
C ALA A 414 -6.60 14.45 -7.70
N ASN A 415 -7.34 13.36 -7.43
CA ASN A 415 -7.85 12.45 -8.46
C ASN A 415 -9.37 12.60 -8.59
N TRP A 416 -9.83 13.01 -9.77
CA TRP A 416 -11.21 13.41 -10.03
C TRP A 416 -11.95 12.38 -10.86
N MET A 417 -12.99 11.78 -10.28
CA MET A 417 -13.86 10.82 -10.96
C MET A 417 -15.24 11.44 -11.11
N ALA A 418 -15.77 11.48 -12.34
CA ALA A 418 -17.09 12.06 -12.61
C ALA A 418 -17.78 11.39 -13.80
N ALA A 419 -19.11 11.49 -13.87
CA ALA A 419 -19.91 11.02 -14.99
C ALA A 419 -20.26 12.18 -15.94
N CYS A 420 -19.25 12.76 -16.58
CA CYS A 420 -19.42 13.96 -17.41
C CYS A 420 -20.42 13.74 -18.56
N GLY A 421 -21.22 14.77 -18.86
CA GLY A 421 -22.34 14.73 -19.79
C GLY A 421 -23.64 14.16 -19.20
N THR A 422 -23.62 13.65 -17.96
CA THR A 422 -24.84 13.27 -17.23
C THR A 422 -25.46 14.53 -16.61
N PRO A 423 -26.81 14.71 -16.64
CA PRO A 423 -27.45 15.92 -16.09
C PRO A 423 -27.00 16.24 -14.67
N GLY A 424 -26.50 17.47 -14.49
CA GLY A 424 -25.98 18.02 -13.23
C GLY A 424 -24.51 17.70 -12.91
N GLN A 425 -23.90 16.67 -13.50
CA GLN A 425 -22.58 16.19 -13.08
C GLN A 425 -21.43 17.12 -13.49
N ASP A 426 -21.49 17.74 -14.67
CA ASP A 426 -20.46 18.69 -15.11
C ASP A 426 -20.42 19.93 -14.20
N ALA A 427 -21.59 20.45 -13.82
CA ALA A 427 -21.70 21.58 -12.90
C ALA A 427 -21.24 21.19 -11.48
N ALA A 428 -21.59 19.97 -11.02
CA ALA A 428 -21.13 19.45 -9.75
C ALA A 428 -19.60 19.28 -9.71
N LEU A 429 -18.98 18.79 -10.78
CA LEU A 429 -17.51 18.67 -10.90
C LEU A 429 -16.86 20.05 -10.87
N TYR A 430 -17.38 21.02 -11.61
CA TYR A 430 -16.85 22.39 -11.58
C TYR A 430 -16.91 22.99 -10.17
N LYS A 431 -18.06 22.85 -9.48
CA LYS A 431 -18.25 23.31 -8.10
C LYS A 431 -17.27 22.63 -7.13
N ALA A 432 -17.03 21.34 -7.32
CA ALA A 432 -16.10 20.53 -6.52
C ALA A 432 -14.64 21.02 -6.68
N VAL A 433 -14.18 21.16 -7.92
CA VAL A 433 -12.83 21.66 -8.24
C VAL A 433 -12.63 23.09 -7.76
N GLN A 434 -13.63 23.96 -7.94
CA GLN A 434 -13.59 25.33 -7.44
C GLN A 434 -13.45 25.35 -5.91
N ALA A 435 -14.28 24.59 -5.20
CA ALA A 435 -14.23 24.51 -3.75
C ALA A 435 -12.89 23.96 -3.24
N ALA A 436 -12.33 22.94 -3.90
CA ALA A 436 -11.00 22.42 -3.59
C ALA A 436 -9.92 23.49 -3.79
N SER A 437 -9.94 24.22 -4.92
CA SER A 437 -8.99 25.29 -5.20
C SER A 437 -9.05 26.40 -4.16
N GLU A 438 -10.25 26.89 -3.85
CA GLU A 438 -10.45 27.96 -2.85
C GLU A 438 -10.02 27.51 -1.45
N PHE A 439 -10.33 26.27 -1.08
CA PHE A 439 -9.99 25.71 0.22
C PHE A 439 -8.48 25.48 0.38
N CYS A 440 -7.81 24.89 -0.62
CA CYS A 440 -6.36 24.72 -0.63
C CYS A 440 -5.62 26.05 -0.59
N GLN A 441 -6.10 27.07 -1.32
CA GLN A 441 -5.56 28.43 -1.25
C GLN A 441 -5.70 29.03 0.15
N ALA A 442 -6.84 28.80 0.83
CA ALA A 442 -7.04 29.27 2.19
C ALA A 442 -6.17 28.56 3.23
N LEU A 443 -5.73 27.32 2.95
CA LEU A 443 -4.84 26.52 3.80
C LEU A 443 -3.35 26.68 3.48
N ASP A 444 -3.00 27.34 2.37
CA ASP A 444 -1.65 27.41 1.80
C ASP A 444 -1.07 26.03 1.40
N ILE A 445 -1.93 25.15 0.90
CA ILE A 445 -1.56 23.79 0.45
C ILE A 445 -1.61 23.73 -1.08
N ALA A 446 -0.59 23.12 -1.69
CA ALA A 446 -0.52 22.96 -3.14
C ALA A 446 -1.06 21.60 -3.59
N ILE A 447 -1.71 21.60 -4.76
CA ILE A 447 -2.05 20.40 -5.53
C ILE A 447 -1.11 20.34 -6.76
N PRO A 448 0.14 19.85 -6.63
CA PRO A 448 1.10 19.83 -7.74
C PRO A 448 0.84 18.72 -8.77
N VAL A 449 0.01 17.72 -8.44
CA VAL A 449 -0.25 16.56 -9.28
C VAL A 449 -1.72 16.14 -9.16
N GLY A 450 -2.24 15.49 -10.20
CA GLY A 450 -3.60 14.96 -10.20
C GLY A 450 -3.91 14.24 -11.50
N LYS A 451 -5.06 13.59 -11.54
CA LYS A 451 -5.59 12.89 -12.71
C LYS A 451 -7.12 12.98 -12.72
N ASP A 452 -7.72 12.70 -13.87
CA ASP A 452 -9.17 12.71 -14.04
C ASP A 452 -9.68 11.49 -14.81
N SER A 453 -10.88 11.02 -14.45
CA SER A 453 -11.64 9.95 -15.12
C SER A 453 -13.11 10.37 -15.25
N MET A 454 -13.49 10.76 -16.47
CA MET A 454 -14.70 11.55 -16.74
C MET A 454 -15.92 10.74 -17.24
N SER A 455 -15.85 9.41 -17.21
CA SER A 455 -16.88 8.50 -17.77
C SER A 455 -17.46 7.53 -16.73
N MET A 456 -17.57 7.95 -15.47
CA MET A 456 -17.93 7.10 -14.32
C MET A 456 -19.43 6.76 -14.22
N ARG A 457 -19.97 6.12 -15.27
CA ARG A 457 -21.33 5.61 -15.33
C ARG A 457 -21.41 4.29 -16.10
N THR A 458 -22.42 3.49 -15.77
CA THR A 458 -22.71 2.22 -16.45
C THR A 458 -24.19 2.14 -16.79
N ALA A 459 -24.52 1.89 -18.05
CA ALA A 459 -25.91 1.74 -18.52
C ALA A 459 -26.09 0.42 -19.27
N TRP A 460 -27.26 -0.22 -19.11
CA TRP A 460 -27.59 -1.48 -19.79
C TRP A 460 -29.09 -1.69 -19.92
N THR A 461 -29.47 -2.63 -20.78
CA THR A 461 -30.87 -3.09 -20.93
C THR A 461 -31.03 -4.46 -20.31
N GLU A 462 -32.09 -4.67 -19.54
CA GLU A 462 -32.45 -5.97 -18.98
C GLU A 462 -33.83 -6.41 -19.49
N GLU A 463 -34.00 -7.70 -19.76
CA GLU A 463 -35.30 -8.28 -20.11
C GLU A 463 -36.19 -8.36 -18.86
N GLY A 464 -37.15 -7.43 -18.77
CA GLY A 464 -38.17 -7.42 -17.72
C GLY A 464 -39.39 -8.28 -18.08
N LYS A 465 -40.27 -8.52 -17.10
CA LYS A 465 -41.52 -9.27 -17.30
C LYS A 465 -42.44 -8.64 -18.37
N ASP A 466 -42.35 -7.33 -18.56
CA ASP A 466 -43.18 -6.53 -19.47
C ASP A 466 -42.38 -5.96 -20.67
N GLY A 467 -41.18 -6.49 -20.93
CA GLY A 467 -40.27 -6.06 -22.00
C GLY A 467 -38.96 -5.43 -21.50
N PRO A 468 -38.14 -4.86 -22.40
CA PRO A 468 -36.81 -4.34 -22.07
C PRO A 468 -36.87 -3.12 -21.14
N VAL A 469 -36.12 -3.18 -20.04
CA VAL A 469 -35.98 -2.11 -19.04
C VAL A 469 -34.59 -1.51 -19.15
N GLN A 470 -34.51 -0.19 -19.33
CA GLN A 470 -33.23 0.54 -19.28
C GLN A 470 -32.83 0.75 -17.82
N LYS A 471 -31.58 0.40 -17.49
CA LYS A 471 -30.96 0.61 -16.18
C LYS A 471 -29.70 1.43 -16.33
N GLU A 472 -29.44 2.26 -15.34
CA GLU A 472 -28.24 3.09 -15.26
C GLU A 472 -27.79 3.18 -13.81
N VAL A 473 -26.47 3.14 -13.60
CA VAL A 473 -25.82 3.45 -12.32
C VAL A 473 -24.77 4.52 -12.57
N THR A 474 -24.86 5.62 -11.84
CA THR A 474 -23.96 6.78 -11.95
C THR A 474 -23.10 6.89 -10.69
N ALA A 475 -21.78 7.02 -10.83
CA ALA A 475 -20.95 7.34 -9.67
C ALA A 475 -21.15 8.82 -9.31
N PRO A 476 -21.17 9.19 -8.01
CA PRO A 476 -21.11 10.59 -7.61
C PRO A 476 -19.76 11.19 -8.05
N VAL A 477 -19.69 12.53 -8.13
CA VAL A 477 -18.40 13.21 -8.27
C VAL A 477 -17.52 12.79 -7.08
N SER A 478 -16.43 12.10 -7.37
CA SER A 478 -15.58 11.49 -6.36
C SER A 478 -14.20 12.14 -6.46
N LEU A 479 -13.83 12.90 -5.44
CA LEU A 479 -12.47 13.38 -5.25
C LEU A 479 -11.78 12.43 -4.28
N VAL A 480 -10.67 11.83 -4.73
CA VAL A 480 -9.74 11.10 -3.87
C VAL A 480 -8.48 11.94 -3.72
N VAL A 481 -8.18 12.34 -2.49
CA VAL A 481 -6.98 13.11 -2.15
C VAL A 481 -5.95 12.17 -1.55
N THR A 482 -4.70 12.27 -2.00
CA THR A 482 -3.55 11.70 -1.30
C THR A 482 -2.65 12.84 -0.85
N ALA A 483 -2.41 12.96 0.45
CA ALA A 483 -1.51 13.95 1.01
C ALA A 483 -0.12 13.35 1.22
N PHE A 484 0.92 14.14 0.95
CA PHE A 484 2.32 13.79 1.10
C PHE A 484 3.03 14.89 1.90
N SER A 485 3.94 14.52 2.80
CA SER A 485 4.82 15.48 3.47
C SER A 485 6.11 14.85 3.96
N GLN A 486 7.12 15.68 4.21
CA GLN A 486 8.35 15.25 4.89
C GLN A 486 8.09 15.10 6.39
N VAL A 487 8.74 14.11 7.00
CA VAL A 487 8.66 13.78 8.42
C VAL A 487 9.99 14.08 9.08
N GLU A 488 9.94 14.84 10.17
CA GLU A 488 11.14 15.22 10.94
C GLU A 488 11.65 14.06 11.78
N ASP A 489 10.78 13.32 12.45
CA ASP A 489 11.14 12.13 13.22
C ASP A 489 10.05 11.05 13.17
N VAL A 490 10.30 9.97 12.42
CA VAL A 490 9.33 8.86 12.26
C VAL A 490 8.91 8.23 13.59
N ARG A 491 9.75 8.31 14.63
CA ARG A 491 9.50 7.70 15.94
C ARG A 491 8.40 8.40 16.73
N LYS A 492 8.05 9.63 16.35
CA LYS A 492 6.98 10.42 16.97
C LYS A 492 5.63 10.28 16.27
N THR A 493 5.52 9.33 15.34
CA THR A 493 4.25 9.02 14.67
C THR A 493 3.26 8.47 15.69
N LEU A 494 2.11 9.12 15.83
CA LEU A 494 1.03 8.70 16.71
C LEU A 494 0.23 7.55 16.07
N THR A 495 -0.45 6.76 16.89
CA THR A 495 -1.33 5.68 16.41
C THR A 495 -2.61 5.61 17.25
N PRO A 496 -3.65 4.88 16.78
CA PRO A 496 -4.86 4.64 17.57
C PRO A 496 -4.67 3.71 18.77
N GLN A 497 -3.48 3.13 18.99
CA GLN A 497 -3.25 2.22 20.10
C GLN A 497 -3.41 2.91 21.45
N LEU A 498 -4.50 2.61 22.16
CA LEU A 498 -4.69 3.09 23.53
C LEU A 498 -3.62 2.53 24.47
N VAL A 499 -2.99 3.43 25.23
CA VAL A 499 -1.92 3.12 26.17
C VAL A 499 -2.50 2.85 27.56
N THR A 500 -2.16 1.71 28.15
CA THR A 500 -2.78 1.20 29.40
C THR A 500 -1.87 1.29 30.63
N ASP A 501 -0.60 1.63 30.46
CA ASP A 501 0.46 1.57 31.49
C ASP A 501 0.97 2.94 31.96
N GLN A 502 0.30 4.04 31.59
CA GLN A 502 0.64 5.42 31.95
C GLN A 502 -0.23 5.99 33.10
N GLY A 503 -0.76 5.12 33.96
CA GLY A 503 -1.71 5.50 35.00
C GLY A 503 -3.10 5.87 34.44
N PRO A 504 -3.94 6.63 35.20
CA PRO A 504 -5.25 7.04 34.72
C PRO A 504 -5.14 7.97 33.50
N THR A 505 -5.85 7.65 32.42
CA THR A 505 -5.87 8.44 31.18
C THR A 505 -7.29 8.92 30.84
N SER A 506 -7.39 9.97 30.03
CA SER A 506 -8.64 10.58 29.56
C SER A 506 -8.66 10.65 28.04
N LEU A 507 -9.84 10.44 27.46
CA LEU A 507 -10.10 10.62 26.04
C LEU A 507 -10.74 11.99 25.81
N ILE A 508 -10.20 12.74 24.84
CA ILE A 508 -10.70 14.05 24.44
C ILE A 508 -11.07 13.99 22.95
N LEU A 509 -12.34 14.26 22.65
CA LEU A 509 -12.80 14.50 21.28
C LEU A 509 -12.57 15.96 20.92
N ILE A 510 -11.98 16.21 19.75
CA ILE A 510 -11.97 17.52 19.10
C ILE A 510 -12.91 17.47 17.91
N ASP A 511 -14.14 17.96 18.10
CA ASP A 511 -15.24 18.02 17.13
C ASP A 511 -15.15 19.28 16.27
N LEU A 512 -14.55 19.16 15.08
CA LEU A 512 -14.48 20.27 14.10
C LEU A 512 -15.80 20.49 13.35
N GLY A 513 -16.82 19.65 13.59
CA GLY A 513 -18.19 19.86 13.13
C GLY A 513 -18.99 20.85 13.99
N GLU A 514 -18.40 21.36 15.08
CA GLU A 514 -18.99 22.37 15.96
C GLU A 514 -20.38 22.00 16.51
N GLY A 515 -20.60 20.72 16.81
CA GLY A 515 -21.87 20.22 17.32
C GLY A 515 -23.01 20.14 16.28
N LYS A 516 -22.74 20.35 14.99
CA LYS A 516 -23.78 20.23 13.94
C LYS A 516 -24.28 18.81 13.72
N GLN A 517 -23.40 17.82 13.91
CA GLN A 517 -23.73 16.39 13.91
C GLN A 517 -24.53 15.96 12.66
N ARG A 518 -24.11 16.40 11.48
CA ARG A 518 -24.80 16.09 10.22
C ARG A 518 -24.62 14.63 9.87
N LEU A 519 -25.72 13.96 9.55
CA LEU A 519 -25.76 12.54 9.22
C LEU A 519 -25.84 12.28 7.71
N GLY A 520 -26.08 13.30 6.89
CA GLY A 520 -26.29 13.14 5.46
C GLY A 520 -25.12 12.44 4.77
N GLY A 521 -25.39 11.35 4.06
CA GLY A 521 -24.41 10.58 3.32
C GLY A 521 -23.46 9.74 4.18
N SER A 522 -23.70 9.64 5.50
CA SER A 522 -22.92 8.79 6.41
C SER A 522 -23.17 7.30 6.19
N VAL A 523 -22.24 6.47 6.64
CA VAL A 523 -22.40 5.01 6.67
C VAL A 523 -23.66 4.62 7.45
N LEU A 524 -23.95 5.27 8.58
CA LEU A 524 -25.19 5.04 9.32
C LEU A 524 -26.41 5.20 8.41
N THR A 525 -26.52 6.34 7.70
CA THR A 525 -27.69 6.58 6.83
C THR A 525 -27.80 5.54 5.73
N HIS A 526 -26.68 5.10 5.15
CA HIS A 526 -26.67 4.06 4.14
C HIS A 526 -27.19 2.73 4.71
N THR A 527 -26.74 2.32 5.90
CA THR A 527 -27.18 1.05 6.52
C THR A 527 -28.69 0.99 6.81
N ILE A 528 -29.33 2.13 7.04
CA ILE A 528 -30.78 2.24 7.29
C ILE A 528 -31.57 2.61 6.03
N GLY A 529 -30.95 2.57 4.85
CA GLY A 529 -31.60 2.86 3.56
C GLY A 529 -31.99 4.33 3.35
N GLN A 530 -31.40 5.27 4.10
CA GLN A 530 -31.61 6.71 4.00
C GLN A 530 -30.37 7.41 3.41
N PHE A 531 -30.52 8.70 3.07
CA PHE A 531 -29.38 9.52 2.64
C PHE A 531 -29.24 10.79 3.50
N GLY A 532 -30.28 11.61 3.61
CA GLY A 532 -30.26 12.85 4.41
C GLY A 532 -29.94 14.11 3.60
N ASN A 533 -30.51 15.25 3.98
CA ASN A 533 -30.39 16.53 3.25
C ASN A 533 -29.24 17.43 3.71
N GLU A 534 -28.65 17.16 4.87
CA GLU A 534 -27.54 17.94 5.44
C GLU A 534 -26.31 17.06 5.59
N VAL A 535 -25.26 17.37 4.83
CA VAL A 535 -24.00 16.62 4.78
C VAL A 535 -22.90 17.31 5.59
N PRO A 536 -21.96 16.55 6.20
CA PRO A 536 -20.74 17.11 6.79
C PRO A 536 -19.96 18.04 5.84
N ASP A 537 -19.34 19.06 6.41
CA ASP A 537 -18.54 20.07 5.70
C ASP A 537 -17.56 20.75 6.66
N VAL A 538 -16.53 21.39 6.11
CA VAL A 538 -15.59 22.21 6.90
C VAL A 538 -16.27 23.51 7.32
N GLU A 539 -16.44 23.69 8.63
CA GLU A 539 -17.07 24.87 9.22
C GLU A 539 -16.15 26.09 9.25
N ASP A 540 -14.90 25.88 9.66
CA ASP A 540 -13.92 26.92 9.82
C ASP A 540 -12.53 26.40 9.43
N THR A 541 -12.02 26.92 8.31
CA THR A 541 -10.68 26.61 7.78
C THR A 541 -9.57 26.91 8.80
N GLU A 542 -9.70 27.99 9.59
CA GLU A 542 -8.67 28.36 10.56
C GLU A 542 -8.68 27.44 11.79
N LYS A 543 -9.84 26.85 12.14
CA LYS A 543 -9.89 25.82 13.17
C LYS A 543 -9.21 24.53 12.73
N LEU A 544 -9.33 24.13 11.46
CA LEU A 544 -8.57 22.99 10.93
C LEU A 544 -7.05 23.25 10.97
N ARG A 545 -6.62 24.45 10.57
CA ARG A 545 -5.21 24.87 10.66
C ARG A 545 -4.72 24.84 12.11
N THR A 546 -5.51 25.35 13.04
CA THR A 546 -5.21 25.37 14.47
C THR A 546 -5.18 23.98 15.07
N PHE A 547 -6.14 23.13 14.70
CA PHE A 547 -6.19 21.72 15.10
C PHE A 547 -4.88 21.01 14.74
N PHE A 548 -4.45 21.10 13.48
CA PHE A 548 -3.20 20.49 13.04
C PHE A 548 -2.01 20.97 13.88
N ALA A 549 -1.86 22.29 14.03
CA ALA A 549 -0.75 22.88 14.79
C ALA A 549 -0.73 22.43 16.26
N VAL A 550 -1.90 22.37 16.91
CA VAL A 550 -2.02 21.99 18.33
C VAL A 550 -1.78 20.50 18.53
N ILE A 551 -2.32 19.63 17.66
CA ILE A 551 -2.05 18.20 17.73
C ILE A 551 -0.55 17.94 17.61
N ARG A 552 0.12 18.58 16.63
CA ARG A 552 1.57 18.44 16.48
C ARG A 552 2.35 18.97 17.68
N SER A 553 1.97 20.13 18.23
CA SER A 553 2.60 20.68 19.43
C SER A 553 2.44 19.75 20.65
N LEU A 554 1.25 19.20 20.87
CA LEU A 554 1.00 18.27 21.98
C LEU A 554 1.72 16.93 21.80
N ALA A 555 1.87 16.48 20.54
CA ALA A 555 2.65 15.28 20.21
C ALA A 555 4.14 15.49 20.47
N ASP A 556 4.70 16.63 20.06
CA ASP A 556 6.10 17.00 20.30
C ASP A 556 6.45 17.09 21.79
N GLU A 557 5.49 17.48 22.62
CA GLU A 557 5.62 17.53 24.07
C GLU A 557 5.45 16.15 24.76
N GLY A 558 5.06 15.10 24.01
CA GLY A 558 4.76 13.78 24.58
C GLY A 558 3.48 13.75 25.42
N THR A 559 2.55 14.68 25.16
CA THR A 559 1.28 14.80 25.88
C THR A 559 0.21 13.88 25.30
N VAL A 560 0.20 13.70 23.97
CA VAL A 560 -0.69 12.75 23.28
C VAL A 560 -0.11 11.34 23.36
N LEU A 561 -0.87 10.42 23.94
CA LEU A 561 -0.51 9.00 24.06
C LEU A 561 -1.00 8.19 22.85
N ALA A 562 -2.19 8.50 22.36
CA ALA A 562 -2.83 7.87 21.21
C ALA A 562 -3.66 8.91 20.46
N TYR A 563 -3.80 8.73 19.15
CA TYR A 563 -4.54 9.61 18.25
C TYR A 563 -5.28 8.76 17.24
N HIS A 564 -6.52 9.11 16.94
CA HIS A 564 -7.26 8.56 15.81
C HIS A 564 -8.27 9.59 15.29
N ASP A 565 -8.36 9.72 13.98
CA ASP A 565 -9.27 10.66 13.35
C ASP A 565 -10.73 10.19 13.39
N ARG A 566 -11.68 11.11 13.15
CA ARG A 566 -13.09 10.79 12.97
C ARG A 566 -13.45 10.85 11.50
N SER A 567 -13.83 9.71 10.96
CA SER A 567 -14.17 9.52 9.55
C SER A 567 -15.42 8.63 9.39
N ASP A 568 -15.38 7.59 8.54
CA ASP A 568 -16.53 6.74 8.25
C ASP A 568 -16.98 5.98 9.52
N GLY A 569 -18.27 5.98 9.83
CA GLY A 569 -18.81 5.39 11.06
C GLY A 569 -18.71 6.27 12.31
N GLY A 570 -18.11 7.47 12.19
CA GLY A 570 -18.13 8.52 13.20
C GLY A 570 -17.36 8.19 14.48
N LEU A 571 -17.70 8.88 15.57
CA LEU A 571 -17.06 8.72 16.87
C LEU A 571 -17.12 7.27 17.38
N PHE A 572 -18.20 6.55 17.07
CA PHE A 572 -18.37 5.17 17.48
C PHE A 572 -17.29 4.26 16.89
N ALA A 573 -17.05 4.34 15.58
CA ALA A 573 -16.00 3.57 14.91
C ALA A 573 -14.61 3.97 15.43
N THR A 574 -14.32 5.28 15.52
CA THR A 574 -13.04 5.79 16.06
C THR A 574 -12.72 5.20 17.43
N VAL A 575 -13.65 5.26 18.39
CA VAL A 575 -13.41 4.75 19.75
C VAL A 575 -13.30 3.23 19.77
N ALA A 576 -14.10 2.52 18.96
CA ALA A 576 -14.03 1.07 18.85
C ALA A 576 -12.67 0.61 18.28
N GLU A 577 -12.19 1.25 17.21
CA GLU A 577 -10.91 0.94 16.57
C GLU A 577 -9.72 1.24 17.48
N MET A 578 -9.77 2.34 18.24
CA MET A 578 -8.80 2.62 19.30
C MET A 578 -8.79 1.54 20.39
N ALA A 579 -9.97 1.08 20.82
CA ALA A 579 -10.12 0.00 21.79
C ALA A 579 -9.59 -1.35 21.26
N PHE A 580 -9.77 -1.61 19.97
CA PHE A 580 -9.23 -2.80 19.30
C PHE A 580 -7.70 -2.76 19.27
N ALA A 581 -7.11 -1.64 18.83
CA ALA A 581 -5.66 -1.48 18.75
C ALA A 581 -4.97 -1.51 20.13
N GLY A 582 -5.60 -0.92 21.15
CA GLY A 582 -5.13 -0.95 22.53
C GLY A 582 -5.49 -2.23 23.31
N HIS A 583 -6.30 -3.13 22.72
CA HIS A 583 -6.84 -4.34 23.34
C HIS A 583 -7.36 -4.10 24.76
N THR A 584 -8.19 -3.07 24.91
CA THR A 584 -8.70 -2.60 26.21
C THR A 584 -10.13 -2.09 26.11
N GLY A 585 -10.85 -2.05 27.22
CA GLY A 585 -12.21 -1.50 27.30
C GLY A 585 -12.20 0.03 27.44
N VAL A 586 -13.26 0.66 26.96
CA VAL A 586 -13.43 2.13 26.98
C VAL A 586 -14.84 2.47 27.44
N SER A 587 -14.96 3.47 28.32
CA SER A 587 -16.24 4.05 28.73
C SER A 587 -16.29 5.51 28.30
N ILE A 588 -17.17 5.85 27.36
CA ILE A 588 -17.41 7.23 26.90
C ILE A 588 -18.74 7.75 27.43
N ASN A 589 -18.83 9.06 27.68
CA ASN A 589 -20.03 9.80 28.07
C ASN A 589 -20.34 10.83 26.99
N VAL A 590 -21.58 10.82 26.50
CA VAL A 590 -22.04 11.68 25.40
C VAL A 590 -22.90 12.86 25.85
N ASP A 591 -23.05 13.09 27.16
CA ASP A 591 -23.90 14.16 27.71
C ASP A 591 -23.47 15.55 27.19
N MET A 592 -22.16 15.80 27.14
CA MET A 592 -21.61 17.07 26.61
C MET A 592 -21.80 17.24 25.11
N LEU A 593 -21.95 16.14 24.36
CA LEU A 593 -22.18 16.15 22.92
C LEU A 593 -23.67 16.28 22.57
N THR A 594 -24.55 15.97 23.51
CA THR A 594 -26.01 15.97 23.30
C THR A 594 -26.70 17.18 23.93
N PHE A 595 -25.93 18.13 24.47
CA PHE A 595 -26.45 19.32 25.13
C PHE A 595 -27.03 20.32 24.12
N ASP A 596 -28.32 20.65 24.28
CA ASP A 596 -28.99 21.71 23.51
C ASP A 596 -29.12 22.99 24.36
N GLY A 597 -28.32 24.01 24.04
CA GLY A 597 -28.34 25.30 24.72
C GLY A 597 -29.61 26.14 24.51
N ALA A 598 -30.50 25.73 23.59
CA ALA A 598 -31.80 26.38 23.36
C ALA A 598 -32.91 25.84 24.27
N VAL A 599 -32.71 24.69 24.92
CA VAL A 599 -33.66 24.13 25.88
C VAL A 599 -33.55 24.91 27.20
N GLN A 600 -34.51 25.79 27.47
CA GLN A 600 -34.57 26.50 28.74
C GLN A 600 -34.86 25.52 29.89
N ASP A 601 -33.97 25.50 30.88
CA ASP A 601 -34.03 24.70 32.12
C ASP A 601 -35.20 25.07 33.07
N TRP A 602 -36.15 25.90 32.60
CA TRP A 602 -37.31 26.37 33.36
C TRP A 602 -38.59 25.65 32.93
N GLY A 603 -38.90 24.50 33.51
CA GLY A 603 -40.27 23.97 33.44
C GLY A 603 -40.44 22.46 33.47
N ASP A 604 -39.71 21.76 34.33
CA ASP A 604 -39.67 20.30 34.44
C ASP A 604 -40.92 19.68 35.11
N TYR A 605 -42.12 20.16 34.79
CA TYR A 605 -43.35 19.76 35.49
C TYR A 605 -44.38 18.97 34.68
N LYS A 606 -44.22 18.76 33.35
CA LYS A 606 -45.25 18.06 32.55
C LYS A 606 -44.77 17.28 31.31
N ILE A 607 -43.51 16.84 31.21
CA ILE A 607 -43.09 15.94 30.11
C ILE A 607 -42.98 14.51 30.66
N ARG A 608 -43.65 13.55 30.01
CA ARG A 608 -43.56 12.13 30.42
C ARG A 608 -42.15 11.61 30.07
N PRO A 609 -41.51 10.79 30.93
CA PRO A 609 -40.17 10.23 30.65
C PRO A 609 -40.07 9.55 29.28
N GLU A 610 -41.14 8.88 28.86
CA GLU A 610 -41.28 8.20 27.56
C GLU A 610 -41.16 9.15 26.35
N GLN A 611 -41.52 10.42 26.48
CA GLN A 611 -41.46 11.42 25.39
C GLN A 611 -40.08 12.06 25.25
N VAL A 612 -39.30 12.12 26.35
CA VAL A 612 -37.93 12.65 26.35
C VAL A 612 -36.94 11.58 25.88
N GLN A 613 -37.21 10.31 26.17
CA GLN A 613 -36.36 9.19 25.79
C GLN A 613 -36.08 9.13 24.28
N VAL A 614 -37.10 9.31 23.45
CA VAL A 614 -36.97 9.29 21.98
C VAL A 614 -36.02 10.40 21.48
N GLN A 615 -36.15 11.61 22.02
CA GLN A 615 -35.26 12.73 21.66
C GLN A 615 -33.82 12.48 22.11
N ARG A 616 -33.63 11.90 23.30
CA ARG A 616 -32.31 11.56 23.81
C ARG A 616 -31.62 10.49 22.97
N ASP A 617 -32.36 9.47 22.53
CA ASP A 617 -31.84 8.39 21.69
C ASP A 617 -31.44 8.94 20.31
N GLU A 618 -32.25 9.81 19.72
CA GLU A 618 -31.89 10.56 18.50
C GLU A 618 -30.58 11.36 18.66
N SER A 619 -30.46 12.16 19.73
CA SER A 619 -29.24 12.94 19.98
C SER A 619 -28.02 12.04 20.19
N THR A 620 -28.19 10.88 20.83
CA THR A 620 -27.11 9.92 21.06
C THR A 620 -26.63 9.32 19.74
N ILE A 621 -27.55 8.91 18.86
CA ILE A 621 -27.22 8.42 17.52
C ILE A 621 -26.47 9.50 16.72
N LYS A 622 -26.98 10.74 16.72
CA LYS A 622 -26.32 11.86 16.05
C LYS A 622 -24.91 12.10 16.57
N ALA A 623 -24.71 12.12 17.89
CA ALA A 623 -23.39 12.32 18.50
C ALA A 623 -22.38 11.21 18.15
N LEU A 624 -22.84 9.96 18.05
CA LEU A 624 -21.98 8.80 17.81
C LEU A 624 -21.62 8.60 16.33
N PHE A 625 -22.55 8.85 15.41
CA PHE A 625 -22.45 8.40 14.01
C PHE A 625 -22.34 9.53 12.97
N ASN A 626 -22.29 10.79 13.39
CA ASN A 626 -21.91 11.86 12.46
C ASN A 626 -20.46 11.68 11.99
N GLU A 627 -20.23 11.96 10.72
CA GLU A 627 -18.92 11.86 10.06
C GLU A 627 -18.34 13.25 9.82
N GLU A 628 -18.55 14.15 10.78
CA GLU A 628 -17.91 15.46 10.81
C GLU A 628 -16.41 15.29 11.09
N LEU A 629 -15.58 16.25 10.66
CA LEU A 629 -14.14 16.22 10.92
C LEU A 629 -13.83 16.27 12.42
N GLY A 630 -12.71 15.66 12.80
CA GLY A 630 -12.24 15.69 14.18
C GLY A 630 -11.27 14.56 14.48
N ALA A 631 -10.90 14.45 15.74
CA ALA A 631 -10.10 13.32 16.23
C ALA A 631 -10.36 13.07 17.72
N VAL A 632 -10.06 11.85 18.16
CA VAL A 632 -9.96 11.49 19.57
C VAL A 632 -8.49 11.38 19.95
N ILE A 633 -8.09 12.09 21.00
CA ILE A 633 -6.77 11.97 21.61
C ILE A 633 -6.87 11.32 22.99
N GLN A 634 -5.91 10.47 23.31
CA GLN A 634 -5.68 9.98 24.66
C GLN A 634 -4.58 10.80 25.32
N VAL A 635 -4.83 11.27 26.54
CA VAL A 635 -3.86 11.99 27.36
C VAL A 635 -3.83 11.43 28.78
N ARG A 636 -2.77 11.68 29.54
CA ARG A 636 -2.78 11.41 30.98
C ARG A 636 -3.85 12.26 31.66
N THR A 637 -4.55 11.71 32.64
CA THR A 637 -5.64 12.44 33.33
C THR A 637 -5.14 13.69 34.04
N GLU A 638 -3.90 13.68 34.53
CA GLU A 638 -3.26 14.85 35.14
C GLU A 638 -3.00 15.98 34.14
N ASP A 639 -2.81 15.68 32.85
CA ASP A 639 -2.57 16.65 31.78
C ASP A 639 -3.87 17.17 31.15
N ARG A 640 -5.01 16.48 31.36
CA ARG A 640 -6.30 16.77 30.74
C ARG A 640 -6.71 18.24 30.83
N ASP A 641 -6.66 18.82 32.02
CA ASP A 641 -7.13 20.20 32.23
C ASP A 641 -6.21 21.22 31.56
N THR A 642 -4.90 20.94 31.52
CA THR A 642 -3.91 21.74 30.79
C THR A 642 -4.16 21.68 29.28
N VAL A 643 -4.42 20.49 28.75
CA VAL A 643 -4.73 20.29 27.33
C VAL A 643 -6.03 21.00 26.94
N LEU A 644 -7.09 20.87 27.73
CA LEU A 644 -8.35 21.58 27.49
C LEU A 644 -8.18 23.10 27.59
N GLN A 645 -7.34 23.58 28.50
CA GLN A 645 -7.02 25.01 28.61
C GLN A 645 -6.24 25.51 27.38
N LEU A 646 -5.27 24.75 26.87
CA LEU A 646 -4.56 25.06 25.63
C LEU A 646 -5.52 25.12 24.44
N LEU A 647 -6.35 24.10 24.27
CA LEU A 647 -7.39 24.05 23.23
C LEU A 647 -8.34 25.23 23.34
N ARG A 648 -8.64 25.70 24.56
CA ARG A 648 -9.42 26.92 24.77
C ARG A 648 -8.70 28.18 24.33
N GLU A 649 -7.43 28.33 24.66
CA GLU A 649 -6.62 29.53 24.34
C GLU A 649 -6.46 29.74 22.83
N VAL A 650 -6.42 28.66 22.07
CA VAL A 650 -6.34 28.66 20.60
C VAL A 650 -7.70 28.64 19.91
N GLY A 651 -8.80 28.77 20.65
CA GLY A 651 -10.15 28.92 20.07
C GLY A 651 -10.90 27.62 19.76
N LEU A 652 -10.39 26.46 20.18
CA LEU A 652 -11.03 25.14 20.04
C LEU A 652 -11.86 24.73 21.27
N SER A 653 -12.06 25.62 22.26
CA SER A 653 -12.79 25.32 23.51
C SER A 653 -14.17 24.70 23.31
N LEU A 654 -14.92 25.17 22.30
CA LEU A 654 -16.29 24.72 22.03
C LEU A 654 -16.33 23.42 21.22
N CYS A 655 -15.20 23.03 20.64
CA CYS A 655 -15.00 21.82 19.86
C CYS A 655 -14.41 20.69 20.71
N SER A 656 -13.86 20.99 21.91
CA SER A 656 -13.08 20.02 22.68
C SER A 656 -13.85 19.50 23.90
N HIS A 657 -14.04 18.18 23.95
CA HIS A 657 -14.83 17.51 24.98
C HIS A 657 -14.03 16.35 25.60
N ALA A 658 -13.86 16.35 26.92
CA ALA A 658 -13.43 15.14 27.62
C ALA A 658 -14.59 14.14 27.59
N ILE A 659 -14.45 13.09 26.80
CA ILE A 659 -15.52 12.14 26.51
C ILE A 659 -15.43 10.86 27.31
N GLY A 660 -14.29 10.48 27.91
CA GLY A 660 -14.23 9.19 28.58
C GLY A 660 -12.87 8.78 29.11
N THR A 661 -12.79 7.53 29.55
CA THR A 661 -11.57 6.89 30.05
C THR A 661 -11.54 5.41 29.66
N LEU A 662 -10.40 4.76 29.87
CA LEU A 662 -10.31 3.30 29.80
C LEU A 662 -11.08 2.64 30.96
N ASN A 663 -11.53 1.41 30.79
CA ASN A 663 -12.18 0.60 31.83
C ASN A 663 -11.51 -0.78 31.99
N ASP A 664 -11.84 -1.49 33.06
CA ASP A 664 -11.28 -2.79 33.43
C ASP A 664 -12.20 -3.98 33.08
N LYS A 665 -13.27 -3.74 32.31
CA LYS A 665 -14.30 -4.74 31.98
C LYS A 665 -14.12 -5.38 30.60
N ASP A 666 -13.18 -4.89 29.79
CA ASP A 666 -13.02 -5.25 28.37
C ASP A 666 -14.30 -5.02 27.54
N THR A 667 -15.01 -3.94 27.86
CA THR A 667 -16.24 -3.51 27.17
C THR A 667 -16.11 -2.11 26.60
N ILE A 668 -16.82 -1.85 25.51
CA ILE A 668 -17.04 -0.52 24.94
C ILE A 668 -18.40 -0.06 25.45
N GLU A 669 -18.40 0.93 26.35
CA GLU A 669 -19.58 1.45 27.02
C GLU A 669 -19.87 2.90 26.60
N VAL A 670 -21.13 3.20 26.33
CA VAL A 670 -21.62 4.58 26.14
C VAL A 670 -22.53 4.94 27.30
N TYR A 671 -22.20 6.02 27.99
CA TYR A 671 -22.95 6.60 29.09
C TYR A 671 -23.72 7.83 28.65
N ARG A 672 -24.93 7.94 29.20
CA ARG A 672 -25.78 9.13 29.14
C ARG A 672 -26.55 9.26 30.45
N ASP A 673 -26.68 10.48 30.98
CA ASP A 673 -27.36 10.79 32.24
C ASP A 673 -26.85 9.91 33.42
N GLY A 674 -25.57 9.54 33.41
CA GLY A 674 -24.95 8.66 34.40
C GLY A 674 -25.31 7.17 34.30
N GLY A 675 -26.03 6.74 33.26
CA GLY A 675 -26.35 5.33 32.99
C GLY A 675 -25.72 4.82 31.69
N VAL A 676 -25.46 3.51 31.61
CA VAL A 676 -24.99 2.85 30.37
C VAL A 676 -26.18 2.68 29.43
N VAL A 677 -26.09 3.27 28.23
CA VAL A 677 -27.11 3.15 27.17
C VAL A 677 -26.69 2.21 26.04
N LEU A 678 -25.39 1.91 25.94
CA LEU A 678 -24.83 0.94 24.99
C LEU A 678 -23.64 0.23 25.64
N GLU A 679 -23.55 -1.08 25.46
CA GLU A 679 -22.45 -1.90 25.96
C GLU A 679 -22.17 -3.06 25.00
N TYR A 680 -20.93 -3.19 24.55
CA TYR A 680 -20.43 -4.37 23.85
C TYR A 680 -19.20 -4.93 24.55
N PRO A 681 -19.08 -6.25 24.72
CA PRO A 681 -17.77 -6.88 24.83
C PRO A 681 -16.91 -6.47 23.63
N ARG A 682 -15.66 -6.02 23.86
CA ARG A 682 -14.76 -5.59 22.79
C ARG A 682 -14.59 -6.68 21.72
N ALA A 683 -14.45 -7.93 22.16
CA ALA A 683 -14.35 -9.10 21.29
C ALA A 683 -15.58 -9.31 20.39
N GLU A 684 -16.79 -9.06 20.89
CA GLU A 684 -18.02 -9.17 20.08
C GLU A 684 -18.05 -8.12 18.98
N LEU A 685 -17.75 -6.87 19.32
CA LEU A 685 -17.74 -5.78 18.35
C LEU A 685 -16.59 -5.93 17.33
N GLY A 686 -15.42 -6.36 17.79
CA GLY A 686 -14.28 -6.66 16.93
C GLY A 686 -14.56 -7.82 15.96
N ALA A 687 -15.25 -8.87 16.44
CA ALA A 687 -15.70 -9.95 15.57
C ALA A 687 -16.66 -9.43 14.50
N ALA A 688 -17.68 -8.64 14.86
CA ALA A 688 -18.60 -8.02 13.89
C ALA A 688 -17.84 -7.17 12.85
N TRP A 689 -16.91 -6.32 13.31
CA TRP A 689 -16.03 -5.53 12.44
C TRP A 689 -15.19 -6.38 11.47
N SER A 690 -14.86 -7.62 11.85
CA SER A 690 -14.05 -8.53 11.05
C SER A 690 -14.83 -9.47 10.13
N GLU A 691 -16.16 -9.49 10.16
CA GLU A 691 -16.97 -10.45 9.38
C GLU A 691 -16.78 -10.31 7.85
N VAL A 692 -16.70 -9.08 7.35
CA VAL A 692 -16.44 -8.82 5.92
C VAL A 692 -15.06 -9.37 5.52
N SER A 693 -14.02 -9.06 6.29
CA SER A 693 -12.67 -9.56 6.03
C SER A 693 -12.62 -11.09 6.06
N TYR A 694 -13.33 -11.71 7.01
CA TYR A 694 -13.40 -13.15 7.12
C TYR A 694 -14.09 -13.80 5.91
N GLU A 695 -15.28 -13.35 5.52
CA GLU A 695 -16.00 -13.95 4.40
C GLU A 695 -15.29 -13.72 3.06
N VAL A 696 -14.68 -12.54 2.84
CA VAL A 696 -13.86 -12.29 1.65
C VAL A 696 -12.63 -13.22 1.63
N SER A 697 -11.90 -13.32 2.73
CA SER A 697 -10.71 -14.19 2.82
C SER A 697 -11.08 -15.67 2.67
N LYS A 698 -12.23 -16.10 3.19
CA LYS A 698 -12.74 -17.47 3.05
C LYS A 698 -13.12 -17.83 1.62
N LEU A 699 -13.61 -16.86 0.84
CA LEU A 699 -13.90 -17.06 -0.60
C LEU A 699 -12.64 -17.08 -1.46
N ARG A 700 -11.61 -16.35 -1.03
CA ARG A 700 -10.37 -16.13 -1.80
C ARG A 700 -9.25 -17.12 -1.47
N ASP A 701 -9.09 -17.43 -0.19
CA ASP A 701 -7.95 -18.13 0.40
C ASP A 701 -8.39 -19.49 1.00
N SER A 702 -7.60 -20.08 1.91
CA SER A 702 -8.02 -21.26 2.67
C SER A 702 -9.10 -20.92 3.70
N PRO A 703 -10.28 -21.57 3.67
CA PRO A 703 -11.32 -21.36 4.67
C PRO A 703 -10.88 -21.67 6.11
N ILE A 704 -9.89 -22.57 6.26
CA ILE A 704 -9.35 -22.96 7.57
C ILE A 704 -8.54 -21.81 8.17
N THR A 705 -7.67 -21.17 7.38
CA THR A 705 -6.83 -20.06 7.87
C THR A 705 -7.65 -18.79 8.06
N ALA A 706 -8.59 -18.50 7.14
CA ALA A 706 -9.51 -17.38 7.30
C ALA A 706 -10.32 -17.49 8.60
N LYS A 707 -10.82 -18.69 8.91
CA LYS A 707 -11.53 -18.96 10.16
C LYS A 707 -10.62 -18.83 11.39
N ALA A 708 -9.39 -19.37 11.33
CA ALA A 708 -8.44 -19.27 12.44
C ALA A 708 -8.09 -17.81 12.77
N GLU A 709 -7.91 -16.96 11.76
CA GLU A 709 -7.67 -15.53 11.97
C GLU A 709 -8.89 -14.80 12.55
N PHE A 710 -10.10 -15.10 12.06
CA PHE A 710 -11.34 -14.55 12.61
C PHE A 710 -11.57 -14.95 14.08
N GLU A 711 -11.29 -16.21 14.42
CA GLU A 711 -11.46 -16.74 15.78
C GLU A 711 -10.45 -16.17 16.79
N ARG A 712 -9.46 -15.36 16.37
CA ARG A 712 -8.56 -14.64 17.29
C ARG A 712 -9.33 -13.74 18.26
N TRP A 713 -10.47 -13.19 17.85
CA TRP A 713 -11.33 -12.39 18.74
C TRP A 713 -11.84 -13.17 19.95
N ASN A 714 -11.89 -14.51 19.87
CA ASN A 714 -12.30 -15.35 21.00
C ASN A 714 -11.23 -15.44 22.10
N ASP A 715 -9.97 -15.10 21.81
CA ASP A 715 -8.89 -15.09 22.80
C ASP A 715 -8.68 -13.68 23.36
N SER A 716 -9.49 -13.31 24.35
CA SER A 716 -9.33 -12.04 25.06
C SER A 716 -8.03 -11.96 25.88
N ASN A 717 -7.34 -13.07 26.09
CA ASN A 717 -6.07 -13.12 26.83
C ASN A 717 -4.84 -13.15 25.90
N ASP A 718 -5.02 -12.96 24.58
CA ASP A 718 -3.89 -12.77 23.66
C ASP A 718 -3.01 -11.62 24.16
N ALA A 719 -1.77 -11.92 24.56
CA ALA A 719 -0.83 -10.95 25.10
C ALA A 719 -0.27 -9.98 24.04
N GLY A 720 -0.57 -10.22 22.75
CA GLY A 720 0.03 -9.49 21.65
C GLY A 720 1.51 -9.86 21.47
N LEU A 721 2.13 -9.29 20.44
CA LEU A 721 3.58 -9.36 20.23
C LEU A 721 4.32 -8.88 21.50
N ASN A 722 5.39 -9.57 21.87
CA ASN A 722 6.24 -9.23 23.01
C ASN A 722 7.67 -9.67 22.73
N ALA A 723 8.61 -9.45 23.65
CA ALA A 723 9.98 -9.92 23.46
C ALA A 723 10.57 -10.55 24.73
N LYS A 724 11.44 -11.53 24.53
CA LYS A 724 12.30 -12.13 25.54
C LYS A 724 13.70 -12.25 24.96
N VAL A 725 14.57 -11.30 25.30
CA VAL A 725 15.94 -11.24 24.82
C VAL A 725 16.89 -11.23 26.01
N ASN A 726 17.83 -12.18 26.03
CA ASN A 726 18.73 -12.42 27.17
C ASN A 726 20.12 -11.76 27.02
N PHE A 727 20.32 -10.97 25.96
CA PHE A 727 21.52 -10.19 25.71
C PHE A 727 21.13 -8.74 25.44
N ASP A 728 22.09 -7.83 25.47
CA ASP A 728 21.87 -6.43 25.10
C ASP A 728 21.86 -6.30 23.57
N PRO A 729 20.72 -5.95 22.92
CA PRO A 729 20.67 -5.78 21.48
C PRO A 729 21.56 -4.64 20.97
N GLN A 730 21.91 -3.69 21.83
CA GLN A 730 22.76 -2.54 21.47
C GLN A 730 24.26 -2.86 21.54
N GLU A 731 24.64 -4.02 22.07
CA GLU A 731 26.05 -4.42 22.16
C GLU A 731 26.60 -4.80 20.78
N ASP A 732 27.50 -3.96 20.28
CA ASP A 732 28.28 -4.23 19.07
C ASP A 732 29.44 -5.20 19.34
N ILE A 733 29.16 -6.49 19.20
CA ILE A 733 30.16 -7.56 19.33
C ILE A 733 31.15 -7.61 18.15
N ALA A 734 30.85 -6.94 17.04
CA ALA A 734 31.71 -6.87 15.86
C ALA A 734 32.78 -5.77 15.98
N ALA A 735 32.60 -4.80 16.89
CA ALA A 735 33.53 -3.70 17.13
C ALA A 735 35.02 -4.10 17.24
N PRO A 736 35.42 -5.19 17.96
CA PRO A 736 36.82 -5.61 18.05
C PRO A 736 37.46 -6.01 16.71
N TYR A 737 36.64 -6.22 15.68
CA TYR A 737 37.04 -6.80 14.41
C TYR A 737 37.12 -5.78 13.27
N TYR A 738 36.50 -4.60 13.40
CA TYR A 738 36.50 -3.58 12.36
C TYR A 738 37.91 -3.13 11.93
N ASN A 739 38.87 -3.13 12.85
CA ASN A 739 40.26 -2.77 12.57
C ASN A 739 41.11 -3.91 11.98
N LYS A 740 40.57 -5.12 11.85
CA LYS A 740 41.27 -6.29 11.30
C LYS A 740 41.04 -6.49 9.80
N GLY A 741 40.31 -5.57 9.17
CA GLY A 741 39.85 -5.69 7.79
C GLY A 741 38.36 -6.02 7.70
N ARG A 742 37.82 -5.85 6.50
CA ARG A 742 36.41 -6.08 6.17
C ARG A 742 36.32 -7.27 5.21
N PRO A 743 35.94 -8.47 5.70
CA PRO A 743 35.80 -9.65 4.84
C PRO A 743 34.86 -9.37 3.68
N ALA A 744 35.14 -9.97 2.53
CA ALA A 744 34.34 -9.79 1.33
C ALA A 744 33.12 -10.72 1.37
N VAL A 745 31.95 -10.20 1.03
CA VAL A 745 30.70 -10.96 0.91
C VAL A 745 30.13 -10.75 -0.48
N ALA A 746 29.87 -11.84 -1.19
CA ALA A 746 29.06 -11.82 -2.40
C ALA A 746 27.58 -11.78 -1.99
N LEU A 747 26.93 -10.63 -2.18
CA LEU A 747 25.48 -10.55 -2.14
C LEU A 747 24.96 -10.95 -3.52
N ILE A 748 24.62 -12.23 -3.65
CA ILE A 748 24.20 -12.78 -4.92
C ILE A 748 22.75 -12.40 -5.22
N ARG A 749 22.49 -12.00 -6.47
CA ARG A 749 21.13 -11.74 -6.95
C ARG A 749 20.89 -12.22 -8.38
N GLU A 750 19.64 -12.53 -8.66
CA GLU A 750 19.13 -12.90 -9.98
C GLU A 750 18.01 -11.94 -10.41
N GLN A 751 17.63 -11.97 -11.69
CA GLN A 751 16.53 -11.16 -12.21
C GLN A 751 15.23 -11.39 -11.41
N GLY A 752 14.55 -10.31 -11.02
CA GLY A 752 13.35 -10.35 -10.15
C GLY A 752 13.63 -10.31 -8.64
N LEU A 753 14.89 -10.32 -8.20
CA LEU A 753 15.21 -10.08 -6.80
C LEU A 753 14.95 -8.61 -6.41
N ASN A 754 14.52 -8.36 -5.16
CA ASN A 754 14.10 -7.02 -4.74
C ASN A 754 14.47 -6.60 -3.31
N SER A 755 15.24 -7.42 -2.58
CA SER A 755 15.62 -7.17 -1.16
C SER A 755 17.13 -7.00 -0.94
N GLN A 756 17.87 -6.73 -2.00
CA GLN A 756 19.34 -6.67 -1.95
C GLN A 756 19.86 -5.40 -1.26
N VAL A 757 19.13 -4.28 -1.30
CA VAL A 757 19.66 -3.00 -0.83
C VAL A 757 19.73 -2.97 0.69
N GLU A 758 18.64 -3.36 1.37
CA GLU A 758 18.59 -3.47 2.82
C GLU A 758 19.56 -4.53 3.35
N MET A 759 19.72 -5.64 2.62
CA MET A 759 20.70 -6.69 2.95
C MET A 759 22.15 -6.17 2.82
N ALA A 760 22.45 -5.43 1.75
CA ALA A 760 23.76 -4.84 1.56
C ALA A 760 24.10 -3.83 2.66
N TRP A 761 23.12 -3.00 3.05
CA TRP A 761 23.29 -2.03 4.12
C TRP A 761 23.60 -2.71 5.45
N VAL A 762 22.83 -3.72 5.87
CA VAL A 762 23.03 -4.38 7.17
C VAL A 762 24.35 -5.15 7.24
N LEU A 763 24.76 -5.81 6.15
CA LEU A 763 26.07 -6.46 6.06
C LEU A 763 27.21 -5.42 6.12
N THR A 764 27.05 -4.29 5.44
CA THR A 764 28.01 -3.19 5.53
C THR A 764 28.10 -2.65 6.96
N LYS A 765 26.98 -2.52 7.66
CA LYS A 765 26.96 -2.16 9.09
C LYS A 765 27.63 -3.17 9.99
N ALA A 766 27.46 -4.46 9.72
CA ALA A 766 28.15 -5.53 10.45
C ALA A 766 29.67 -5.59 10.15
N GLY A 767 30.20 -4.77 9.25
CA GLY A 767 31.65 -4.62 9.02
C GLY A 767 32.19 -5.39 7.80
N PHE A 768 31.32 -5.71 6.84
CA PHE A 768 31.70 -6.42 5.60
C PHE A 768 31.99 -5.49 4.43
N THR A 769 32.81 -5.94 3.48
CA THR A 769 32.85 -5.37 2.13
C THR A 769 31.84 -6.14 1.30
N VAL A 770 30.74 -5.51 0.94
CA VAL A 770 29.65 -6.18 0.20
C VAL A 770 29.84 -5.93 -1.29
N HIS A 771 29.85 -7.00 -2.06
CA HIS A 771 29.86 -6.96 -3.52
C HIS A 771 28.45 -7.29 -4.03
N ASP A 772 27.87 -6.39 -4.83
CA ASP A 772 26.68 -6.71 -5.63
C ASP A 772 27.08 -7.69 -6.73
N VAL A 773 26.66 -8.95 -6.60
CA VAL A 773 27.03 -10.01 -7.54
C VAL A 773 25.77 -10.50 -8.24
N HIS A 774 25.51 -9.99 -9.44
CA HIS A 774 24.44 -10.51 -10.25
C HIS A 774 24.89 -11.84 -10.87
N MET A 775 23.98 -12.81 -11.04
CA MET A 775 24.28 -14.07 -11.73
C MET A 775 24.94 -13.92 -13.11
N THR A 776 24.78 -12.79 -13.83
CA THR A 776 25.52 -12.56 -15.10
C THR A 776 26.98 -12.28 -14.84
N ASP A 777 27.33 -11.63 -13.72
CA ASP A 777 28.72 -11.44 -13.32
C ASP A 777 29.44 -12.79 -13.14
N LEU A 778 28.77 -13.78 -12.54
CA LEU A 778 29.30 -15.13 -12.40
C LEU A 778 29.32 -15.89 -13.73
N LEU A 779 28.26 -15.77 -14.55
CA LEU A 779 28.18 -16.43 -15.86
C LEU A 779 29.27 -15.93 -16.83
N GLU A 780 29.58 -14.64 -16.78
CA GLU A 780 30.59 -14.00 -17.64
C GLU A 780 32.00 -14.03 -17.03
N GLY A 781 32.14 -14.46 -15.76
CA GLY A 781 33.42 -14.55 -15.08
C GLY A 781 33.99 -13.20 -14.63
N ARG A 782 33.13 -12.21 -14.37
CA ARG A 782 33.51 -10.91 -13.78
C ARG A 782 33.81 -11.01 -12.28
N VAL A 783 33.26 -12.03 -11.61
CA VAL A 783 33.46 -12.32 -10.19
C VAL A 783 33.74 -13.81 -9.98
N ASP A 784 34.61 -14.14 -9.03
CA ASP A 784 34.85 -15.51 -8.57
C ASP A 784 34.46 -15.67 -7.09
N LEU A 785 33.75 -16.74 -6.75
CA LEU A 785 33.37 -17.03 -5.35
C LEU A 785 34.58 -17.45 -4.50
N ASP A 786 35.71 -17.80 -5.10
CA ASP A 786 36.98 -18.02 -4.39
C ASP A 786 37.46 -16.78 -3.63
N ASP A 787 37.10 -15.58 -4.10
CA ASP A 787 37.61 -14.31 -3.57
C ASP A 787 36.83 -13.78 -2.35
N VAL A 788 35.71 -14.41 -2.00
CA VAL A 788 34.83 -13.98 -0.90
C VAL A 788 34.83 -14.96 0.27
N GLN A 789 34.48 -14.46 1.46
CA GLN A 789 34.35 -15.25 2.70
C GLN A 789 32.88 -15.48 3.08
N GLY A 790 31.94 -14.78 2.45
CA GLY A 790 30.51 -14.98 2.64
C GLY A 790 29.76 -14.96 1.33
N LEU A 791 28.70 -15.77 1.26
CA LEU A 791 27.72 -15.75 0.19
C LEU A 791 26.34 -15.52 0.80
N VAL A 792 25.67 -14.44 0.39
CA VAL A 792 24.34 -14.09 0.89
C VAL A 792 23.38 -13.98 -0.28
N ALA A 793 22.26 -14.69 -0.21
CA ALA A 793 21.15 -14.57 -1.15
C ALA A 793 19.95 -13.95 -0.43
N SER A 794 19.48 -12.79 -0.90
CA SER A 794 18.34 -12.07 -0.29
C SER A 794 16.99 -12.50 -0.88
N GLY A 795 15.90 -11.92 -0.40
CA GLY A 795 14.54 -12.25 -0.86
C GLY A 795 14.08 -11.48 -2.11
N GLY A 796 12.99 -11.94 -2.71
CA GLY A 796 12.38 -11.37 -3.91
C GLY A 796 11.60 -12.43 -4.69
N PHE A 797 11.42 -12.21 -5.99
CA PHE A 797 10.63 -13.07 -6.87
C PHE A 797 11.42 -13.41 -8.13
N THR A 798 12.48 -14.22 -7.98
CA THR A 798 13.32 -14.54 -9.15
C THR A 798 12.51 -15.21 -10.26
N TYR A 799 12.59 -14.65 -11.47
CA TYR A 799 11.76 -15.07 -12.62
C TYR A 799 10.24 -15.07 -12.35
N GLY A 800 9.75 -14.23 -11.43
CA GLY A 800 8.34 -14.22 -11.01
C GLY A 800 7.87 -15.54 -10.38
N ASP A 801 8.80 -16.36 -9.86
CA ASP A 801 8.54 -17.68 -9.26
C ASP A 801 7.79 -18.70 -10.17
N VAL A 802 7.69 -18.47 -11.49
CA VAL A 802 6.85 -19.21 -12.46
C VAL A 802 7.12 -20.73 -12.50
N LEU A 803 8.35 -21.18 -12.22
CA LEU A 803 8.75 -22.60 -12.23
C LEU A 803 8.90 -23.21 -10.83
N GLY A 804 8.42 -22.51 -9.81
CA GLY A 804 8.70 -22.76 -8.41
C GLY A 804 9.61 -21.66 -7.85
N PRO A 805 9.30 -21.16 -6.64
CA PRO A 805 10.14 -20.16 -5.97
C PRO A 805 11.58 -20.63 -5.78
N GLY A 806 12.55 -19.81 -6.19
CA GLY A 806 13.99 -20.12 -6.16
C GLY A 806 14.46 -21.22 -7.13
N GLU A 807 13.56 -21.94 -7.80
CA GLU A 807 13.90 -23.08 -8.66
C GLU A 807 14.56 -22.67 -9.97
N GLY A 808 14.10 -21.58 -10.60
CA GLY A 808 14.72 -21.05 -11.81
C GLY A 808 16.18 -20.68 -11.55
N TRP A 809 16.43 -19.98 -10.45
CA TRP A 809 17.75 -19.58 -10.01
C TRP A 809 18.66 -20.78 -9.70
N ALA A 810 18.16 -21.77 -8.93
CA ALA A 810 18.91 -23.00 -8.65
C ALA A 810 19.24 -23.78 -9.94
N LYS A 811 18.31 -23.86 -10.89
CA LYS A 811 18.53 -24.54 -12.19
C LYS A 811 19.56 -23.82 -13.06
N THR A 812 19.61 -22.49 -13.04
CA THR A 812 20.68 -21.71 -13.70
C THR A 812 22.06 -22.13 -13.21
N ILE A 813 22.23 -22.32 -11.89
CA ILE A 813 23.49 -22.80 -11.30
C ILE A 813 23.76 -24.26 -11.69
N ARG A 814 22.77 -25.15 -11.54
CA ARG A 814 22.93 -26.60 -11.77
C ARG A 814 23.24 -26.95 -13.22
N TYR A 815 22.63 -26.26 -14.17
CA TYR A 815 22.76 -26.58 -15.60
C TYR A 815 23.89 -25.82 -16.28
N ASN A 816 24.64 -25.01 -15.54
CA ASN A 816 25.91 -24.45 -15.97
C ASN A 816 27.06 -25.11 -15.19
N SER A 817 27.89 -25.91 -15.87
CA SER A 817 28.94 -26.69 -15.20
C SER A 817 29.96 -25.83 -14.45
N LYS A 818 30.24 -24.61 -14.92
CA LYS A 818 31.19 -23.71 -14.26
C LYS A 818 30.62 -23.14 -12.97
N LEU A 819 29.36 -22.70 -13.00
CA LEU A 819 28.68 -22.23 -11.80
C LEU A 819 28.53 -23.37 -10.79
N LEU A 820 28.10 -24.54 -11.21
CA LEU A 820 27.97 -25.70 -10.33
C LEU A 820 29.30 -26.02 -9.62
N GLU A 821 30.41 -26.05 -10.36
CA GLU A 821 31.75 -26.26 -9.79
C GLU A 821 32.12 -25.17 -8.79
N GLN A 822 31.90 -23.90 -9.14
CA GLN A 822 32.24 -22.76 -8.31
C GLN A 822 31.43 -22.71 -6.99
N PHE A 823 30.12 -22.97 -7.05
CA PHE A 823 29.27 -23.05 -5.84
C PHE A 823 29.63 -24.26 -4.97
N THR A 824 29.84 -25.44 -5.57
CA THR A 824 30.26 -26.64 -4.82
C THR A 824 31.58 -26.38 -4.09
N LYS A 825 32.56 -25.82 -4.80
CA LYS A 825 33.86 -25.45 -4.22
C LYS A 825 33.72 -24.42 -3.10
N PHE A 826 32.83 -23.44 -3.25
CA PHE A 826 32.54 -22.48 -2.18
C PHE A 826 32.03 -23.19 -0.93
N PHE A 827 31.03 -24.07 -1.05
CA PHE A 827 30.46 -24.77 0.11
C PHE A 827 31.42 -25.79 0.77
N ASP A 828 32.40 -26.32 0.02
CA ASP A 828 33.43 -27.23 0.53
C ASP A 828 34.55 -26.55 1.33
N ARG A 829 34.66 -25.22 1.28
CA ARG A 829 35.66 -24.46 2.04
C ARG A 829 35.30 -24.39 3.52
N ASP A 830 36.27 -24.49 4.43
CA ASP A 830 36.04 -24.40 5.89
C ASP A 830 36.01 -22.94 6.42
N ASP A 831 36.46 -21.97 5.62
CA ASP A 831 36.65 -20.56 6.00
C ASP A 831 35.50 -19.63 5.60
N VAL A 832 34.36 -20.20 5.19
CA VAL A 832 33.21 -19.44 4.67
C VAL A 832 31.93 -19.61 5.47
N PHE A 833 31.00 -18.67 5.28
CA PHE A 833 29.60 -18.80 5.69
C PHE A 833 28.64 -18.51 4.53
N ALA A 834 27.39 -18.96 4.66
CA ALA A 834 26.34 -18.63 3.71
C ALA A 834 24.99 -18.40 4.40
N LEU A 835 24.22 -17.44 3.87
CA LEU A 835 22.89 -17.09 4.32
C LEU A 835 21.92 -16.98 3.15
N GLY A 836 20.81 -17.68 3.21
CA GLY A 836 19.69 -17.55 2.29
C GLY A 836 18.47 -17.02 3.03
N VAL A 837 17.93 -15.88 2.59
CA VAL A 837 16.73 -15.26 3.16
C VAL A 837 15.59 -15.30 2.15
N SER A 838 14.41 -15.76 2.55
CA SER A 838 13.19 -15.85 1.73
C SER A 838 13.44 -16.56 0.37
N ASN A 839 13.49 -15.85 -0.77
CA ASN A 839 13.84 -16.45 -2.07
C ASN A 839 15.26 -17.02 -2.12
N GLY A 840 16.21 -16.43 -1.36
CA GLY A 840 17.53 -17.01 -1.13
C GLY A 840 17.50 -18.28 -0.28
N CYS A 841 16.55 -18.42 0.65
CA CYS A 841 16.32 -19.68 1.38
C CYS A 841 15.80 -20.77 0.45
N GLN A 842 14.86 -20.42 -0.43
CA GLN A 842 14.35 -21.32 -1.46
C GLN A 842 15.47 -21.75 -2.43
N LEU A 843 16.32 -20.82 -2.87
CA LEU A 843 17.52 -21.13 -3.64
C LEU A 843 18.42 -22.14 -2.91
N MET A 844 18.84 -21.83 -1.69
CA MET A 844 19.81 -22.65 -0.95
C MET A 844 19.23 -24.03 -0.64
N THR A 845 17.96 -24.11 -0.23
CA THR A 845 17.31 -25.41 -0.06
C THR A 845 17.25 -26.16 -1.37
N SER A 846 16.91 -25.52 -2.49
CA SER A 846 16.96 -26.12 -3.82
C SER A 846 18.36 -26.52 -4.31
N LEU A 847 19.43 -26.14 -3.59
CA LEU A 847 20.83 -26.56 -3.79
C LEU A 847 21.35 -27.48 -2.68
N SER A 848 20.49 -28.02 -1.81
CA SER A 848 20.87 -28.80 -0.61
C SER A 848 21.81 -29.98 -0.87
N ASP A 849 21.79 -30.60 -2.05
CA ASP A 849 22.64 -31.73 -2.43
C ASP A 849 24.11 -31.36 -2.69
N ILE A 850 24.42 -30.09 -2.93
CA ILE A 850 25.79 -29.58 -3.07
C ILE A 850 26.27 -28.81 -1.84
N ILE A 851 25.44 -28.71 -0.80
CA ILE A 851 25.76 -28.04 0.46
C ILE A 851 26.04 -29.13 1.50
N PRO A 852 27.29 -29.30 1.97
CA PRO A 852 27.62 -30.31 2.96
C PRO A 852 26.78 -30.17 4.24
N GLY A 853 26.15 -31.26 4.68
CA GLY A 853 25.34 -31.29 5.91
C GLY A 853 23.92 -30.72 5.77
N ALA A 854 23.45 -30.47 4.54
CA ALA A 854 22.09 -30.00 4.25
C ALA A 854 21.12 -31.12 3.79
N ASP A 855 21.50 -32.39 3.89
CA ASP A 855 20.72 -33.55 3.39
C ASP A 855 19.29 -33.63 3.94
N TYR A 856 19.06 -33.09 5.14
CA TYR A 856 17.77 -33.13 5.83
C TYR A 856 16.91 -31.88 5.63
N TRP A 857 17.38 -30.90 4.85
CA TRP A 857 16.63 -29.66 4.63
C TRP A 857 15.34 -29.91 3.85
N PRO A 858 14.24 -29.21 4.19
CA PRO A 858 13.00 -29.30 3.42
C PRO A 858 13.11 -28.55 2.10
N ARG A 859 12.11 -28.73 1.23
CA ARG A 859 11.78 -27.72 0.21
C ARG A 859 10.78 -26.72 0.78
N PHE A 860 10.96 -25.43 0.54
CA PHE A 860 9.96 -24.42 0.89
C PHE A 860 8.98 -24.25 -0.27
N THR A 861 7.68 -24.42 0.01
CA THR A 861 6.61 -24.43 -1.01
C THR A 861 5.45 -23.54 -0.58
N LYS A 862 4.43 -23.43 -1.44
CA LYS A 862 3.25 -22.56 -1.23
C LYS A 862 2.67 -22.71 0.18
N ASN A 863 2.36 -21.57 0.82
CA ASN A 863 1.75 -21.54 2.15
C ASN A 863 0.45 -22.35 2.19
N LYS A 864 0.12 -22.95 3.34
CA LYS A 864 -1.18 -23.62 3.53
C LYS A 864 -2.38 -22.67 3.47
N SER A 865 -2.19 -21.36 3.71
CA SER A 865 -3.20 -20.33 3.46
C SER A 865 -3.48 -20.14 1.97
N THR A 866 -2.60 -20.63 1.10
CA THR A 866 -2.59 -20.46 -0.36
C THR A 866 -2.42 -19.02 -0.83
N ARG A 867 -1.98 -18.14 0.08
CA ARG A 867 -1.85 -16.70 -0.11
C ARG A 867 -0.45 -16.22 0.30
N HIS A 868 -0.02 -15.10 -0.27
CA HIS A 868 1.11 -14.31 0.23
C HIS A 868 0.84 -13.91 1.68
N GLU A 869 1.83 -14.03 2.55
CA GLU A 869 1.72 -13.61 3.95
C GLU A 869 2.79 -12.56 4.24
N ALA A 870 2.34 -11.31 4.35
CA ALA A 870 3.12 -10.19 4.82
C ALA A 870 2.71 -9.89 6.26
N ARG A 871 3.54 -10.22 7.25
CA ARG A 871 3.20 -10.19 8.67
C ARG A 871 4.39 -9.72 9.50
N LEU A 872 4.12 -9.04 10.61
CA LEU A 872 5.05 -8.95 11.74
C LEU A 872 4.55 -9.95 12.79
N LEU A 873 5.38 -10.92 13.15
CA LEU A 873 4.98 -12.02 14.05
C LEU A 873 6.13 -12.49 14.92
N MET A 874 5.82 -13.31 15.92
CA MET A 874 6.80 -13.83 16.86
C MET A 874 7.60 -15.01 16.31
N ALA A 875 8.92 -14.93 16.43
CA ALA A 875 9.82 -16.04 16.18
C ALA A 875 10.74 -16.29 17.40
N GLU A 876 11.09 -17.56 17.59
CA GLU A 876 12.06 -18.04 18.55
C GLU A 876 13.32 -18.54 17.84
N VAL A 877 14.49 -18.12 18.32
CA VAL A 877 15.78 -18.67 17.90
C VAL A 877 16.03 -19.98 18.62
N SER A 878 16.13 -21.07 17.85
CA SER A 878 16.39 -22.41 18.37
C SER A 878 17.83 -22.56 18.86
N ASP A 879 18.05 -23.43 19.85
CA ASP A 879 19.40 -23.89 20.20
C ASP A 879 19.95 -24.78 19.08
N SER A 880 20.95 -24.28 18.36
CA SER A 880 21.52 -24.93 17.17
C SER A 880 22.97 -24.50 16.95
N ASN A 881 23.67 -25.18 16.03
CA ASN A 881 25.05 -24.86 15.70
C ASN A 881 25.20 -23.62 14.80
N SER A 882 24.10 -23.02 14.31
CA SER A 882 24.15 -21.90 13.37
C SER A 882 25.04 -20.78 13.89
N ILE A 883 26.11 -20.48 13.15
CA ILE A 883 27.09 -19.46 13.54
C ILE A 883 26.44 -18.07 13.61
N LEU A 884 25.38 -17.85 12.83
CA LEU A 884 24.61 -16.60 12.80
C LEU A 884 23.83 -16.37 14.10
N PHE A 885 23.41 -17.43 14.79
CA PHE A 885 22.59 -17.34 16.01
C PHE A 885 23.34 -17.60 17.31
N LYS A 886 24.68 -17.57 17.26
CA LYS A 886 25.52 -17.77 18.43
C LYS A 886 25.15 -16.80 19.55
N GLY A 887 24.85 -17.35 20.74
CA GLY A 887 24.45 -16.56 21.91
C GLY A 887 23.01 -16.01 21.87
N MET A 888 22.21 -16.36 20.86
CA MET A 888 20.83 -15.90 20.69
C MET A 888 19.77 -16.97 21.03
N ALA A 889 20.17 -18.21 21.36
CA ALA A 889 19.24 -19.30 21.66
C ALA A 889 18.20 -18.90 22.74
N GLY A 890 16.93 -19.20 22.48
CA GLY A 890 15.79 -18.84 23.33
C GLY A 890 15.32 -17.38 23.18
N THR A 891 15.93 -16.59 22.29
CA THR A 891 15.42 -15.25 21.94
C THR A 891 14.06 -15.38 21.30
N GLN A 892 13.05 -14.73 21.88
CA GLN A 892 11.72 -14.57 21.28
C GLN A 892 11.52 -13.11 20.93
N ALA A 893 11.33 -12.77 19.65
CA ALA A 893 11.13 -11.39 19.22
C ALA A 893 10.28 -11.33 17.94
N PRO A 894 9.61 -10.19 17.65
CA PRO A 894 8.92 -9.99 16.39
C PRO A 894 9.90 -9.90 15.22
N ILE A 895 9.54 -10.52 14.09
CA ILE A 895 10.30 -10.50 12.84
C ILE A 895 9.35 -10.34 11.65
N VAL A 896 9.81 -9.66 10.60
CA VAL A 896 9.06 -9.49 9.36
C VAL A 896 9.06 -10.79 8.59
N VAL A 897 7.88 -11.19 8.13
CA VAL A 897 7.67 -12.27 7.20
C VAL A 897 6.96 -11.69 5.97
N SER A 898 7.46 -12.01 4.79
CA SER A 898 6.85 -11.64 3.52
C SER A 898 7.12 -12.75 2.51
N GLN A 899 6.13 -13.63 2.31
CA GLN A 899 6.34 -14.87 1.56
C GLN A 899 5.05 -15.43 0.94
N ASP A 900 5.15 -15.93 -0.29
CA ASP A 900 4.12 -16.77 -0.92
C ASP A 900 4.32 -18.27 -0.65
N ALA A 901 5.58 -18.66 -0.42
CA ALA A 901 5.99 -20.06 -0.35
C ALA A 901 6.98 -20.32 0.78
N GLY A 902 6.49 -20.22 2.03
CA GLY A 902 7.26 -20.50 3.23
C GLY A 902 6.94 -21.81 3.92
N PHE A 903 6.16 -22.71 3.30
CA PHE A 903 5.81 -23.99 3.93
C PHE A 903 6.96 -24.99 3.80
N ALA A 904 7.57 -25.36 4.93
CA ALA A 904 8.63 -26.37 5.01
C ALA A 904 8.06 -27.78 4.70
N ASN A 905 8.24 -28.22 3.46
CA ASN A 905 7.62 -29.41 2.91
C ASN A 905 8.60 -30.59 2.83
N PHE A 906 8.59 -31.40 3.88
CA PHE A 906 9.39 -32.61 3.99
C PHE A 906 8.91 -33.77 3.10
N SER A 907 7.72 -33.66 2.47
CA SER A 907 7.26 -34.68 1.53
C SER A 907 7.98 -34.64 0.18
N LEU A 908 8.64 -33.52 -0.13
CA LEU A 908 9.42 -33.34 -1.36
C LEU A 908 10.90 -33.66 -1.17
N HIS A 909 11.47 -33.28 -0.03
CA HIS A 909 12.88 -33.49 0.31
C HIS A 909 13.11 -33.31 1.82
N GLY A 910 14.20 -33.87 2.35
CA GLY A 910 14.61 -33.72 3.74
C GLY A 910 14.05 -34.77 4.70
N ASP A 911 14.33 -34.59 5.99
CA ASP A 911 13.86 -35.46 7.07
C ASP A 911 13.50 -34.61 8.30
N LEU A 912 12.23 -34.62 8.68
CA LEU A 912 11.71 -33.81 9.79
C LEU A 912 12.35 -34.16 11.14
N ASP A 913 12.71 -35.44 11.35
CA ASP A 913 13.22 -35.89 12.65
C ASP A 913 14.70 -35.53 12.83
N ASN A 914 15.44 -35.34 11.73
CA ASN A 914 16.88 -35.07 11.72
C ASN A 914 17.24 -33.63 11.32
N VAL A 915 16.29 -32.85 10.79
CA VAL A 915 16.53 -31.45 10.41
C VAL A 915 16.90 -30.58 11.61
N ILE A 916 17.98 -29.80 11.47
CA ILE A 916 18.40 -28.85 12.49
C ILE A 916 17.69 -27.52 12.23
N SER A 917 16.64 -27.25 13.00
CA SER A 917 15.94 -25.95 12.94
C SER A 917 16.76 -24.89 13.68
N ALA A 918 16.97 -23.74 13.02
CA ALA A 918 17.64 -22.58 13.60
C ALA A 918 16.64 -21.52 14.14
N MET A 919 15.40 -21.54 13.64
CA MET A 919 14.33 -20.62 14.07
C MET A 919 12.96 -21.27 13.90
N ARG A 920 12.04 -20.95 14.82
CA ARG A 920 10.65 -21.40 14.80
C ARG A 920 9.67 -20.26 15.03
N TYR A 921 8.52 -20.30 14.38
CA TYR A 921 7.36 -19.47 14.69
C TYR A 921 6.75 -19.87 16.03
N VAL A 922 6.41 -18.86 16.83
CA VAL A 922 5.77 -19.03 18.14
C VAL A 922 4.50 -18.18 18.23
N SER A 923 3.55 -18.57 19.08
CA SER A 923 2.41 -17.74 19.44
C SER A 923 2.87 -16.49 20.20
N ASN A 924 1.95 -15.55 20.39
CA ASN A 924 2.17 -14.40 21.27
C ASN A 924 2.47 -14.81 22.74
N SER A 925 2.04 -16.00 23.19
CA SER A 925 2.45 -16.54 24.50
C SER A 925 3.87 -17.13 24.53
N GLY A 926 4.57 -17.15 23.39
CA GLY A 926 5.93 -17.69 23.27
C GLY A 926 5.98 -19.22 23.19
N VAL A 927 4.94 -19.86 22.66
CA VAL A 927 4.86 -21.32 22.47
C VAL A 927 4.99 -21.64 20.99
N ILE A 928 5.88 -22.56 20.63
CA ILE A 928 6.01 -23.08 19.25
C ILE A 928 4.65 -23.52 18.72
N THR A 929 4.28 -23.05 17.53
CA THR A 929 2.91 -23.20 17.05
C THR A 929 2.82 -23.53 15.55
N GLU A 930 1.75 -24.23 15.21
CA GLU A 930 1.28 -24.44 13.83
C GLU A 930 0.00 -23.64 13.54
N ALA A 931 -0.50 -22.89 14.52
CA ALA A 931 -1.72 -22.11 14.40
C ALA A 931 -1.48 -20.87 13.53
N TYR A 932 -2.36 -20.66 12.56
CA TYR A 932 -2.45 -19.43 11.78
C TYR A 932 -3.08 -18.30 12.64
N PRO A 933 -2.65 -17.03 12.49
CA PRO A 933 -1.59 -16.52 11.63
C PRO A 933 -0.20 -16.50 12.28
N PHE A 934 -0.05 -16.93 13.54
CA PHE A 934 1.24 -16.95 14.25
C PHE A 934 2.31 -17.79 13.52
N ASN A 935 1.87 -18.85 12.84
CA ASN A 935 2.61 -19.57 11.83
C ASN A 935 1.93 -19.33 10.46
N PRO A 936 2.49 -18.46 9.62
CA PRO A 936 1.80 -17.98 8.41
C PRO A 936 1.81 -19.03 7.28
N SER A 937 2.82 -19.90 7.25
CA SER A 937 2.95 -20.92 6.20
C SER A 937 2.30 -22.26 6.55
N GLY A 938 2.10 -22.52 7.84
CA GLY A 938 1.62 -23.79 8.37
C GLY A 938 2.71 -24.87 8.45
N SER A 939 3.99 -24.47 8.52
CA SER A 939 5.15 -25.36 8.70
C SER A 939 5.04 -26.16 9.99
N ILE A 940 5.30 -27.47 9.91
CA ILE A 940 5.23 -28.38 11.07
C ILE A 940 6.24 -27.93 12.15
N SER A 941 5.83 -27.98 13.41
CA SER A 941 6.64 -27.52 14.56
C SER A 941 7.18 -26.09 14.42
N GLY A 942 6.48 -25.23 13.66
CA GLY A 942 6.85 -23.84 13.47
C GLY A 942 8.11 -23.59 12.65
N ILE A 943 8.71 -24.57 11.96
CA ILE A 943 10.03 -24.40 11.32
C ILE A 943 10.02 -23.20 10.34
N ALA A 944 10.89 -22.23 10.62
CA ALA A 944 11.07 -21.00 9.84
C ALA A 944 12.50 -20.84 9.29
N ALA A 945 13.48 -21.49 9.93
CA ALA A 945 14.86 -21.56 9.45
C ALA A 945 15.51 -22.92 9.74
N VAL A 946 16.47 -23.30 8.90
CA VAL A 946 17.29 -24.51 9.02
C VAL A 946 18.78 -24.19 8.86
N THR A 947 19.64 -25.00 9.46
CA THR A 947 21.11 -24.85 9.35
C THR A 947 21.78 -26.21 9.11
N THR A 948 23.05 -26.20 8.70
CA THR A 948 23.89 -27.39 8.53
C THR A 948 24.43 -27.89 9.88
N GLU A 949 24.92 -29.13 9.90
CA GLU A 949 25.49 -29.75 11.11
C GLU A 949 26.64 -28.92 11.71
N ASP A 950 27.49 -28.33 10.88
CA ASP A 950 28.58 -27.45 11.28
C ASP A 950 28.15 -25.98 11.52
N GLY A 951 26.90 -25.65 11.19
CA GLY A 951 26.28 -24.34 11.41
C GLY A 951 26.72 -23.20 10.48
N ARG A 952 27.59 -23.45 9.50
CA ARG A 952 28.14 -22.38 8.63
C ARG A 952 27.16 -21.88 7.59
N PHE A 953 26.16 -22.70 7.25
CA PHE A 953 25.16 -22.37 6.25
C PHE A 953 23.77 -22.37 6.89
N THR A 954 23.01 -21.29 6.69
CA THR A 954 21.66 -21.12 7.25
C THR A 954 20.72 -20.61 6.17
N ALA A 955 19.53 -21.23 6.07
CA ALA A 955 18.46 -20.83 5.17
C ALA A 955 17.21 -20.51 6.00
N MET A 956 16.62 -19.32 5.81
CA MET A 956 15.46 -18.85 6.58
C MET A 956 14.45 -18.09 5.73
N MET A 957 13.17 -18.24 6.05
CA MET A 957 12.12 -17.52 5.36
C MET A 957 11.86 -16.09 5.86
N PRO A 958 11.87 -15.80 7.17
CA PRO A 958 11.70 -14.43 7.67
C PRO A 958 12.84 -13.51 7.23
N HIS A 959 12.60 -12.19 7.24
CA HIS A 959 13.51 -11.15 6.78
C HIS A 959 14.14 -10.37 7.96
N PRO A 960 15.24 -10.85 8.58
CA PRO A 960 15.92 -10.14 9.65
C PRO A 960 16.51 -8.79 9.20
N GLU A 961 16.93 -8.67 7.93
CA GLU A 961 17.48 -7.45 7.34
C GLU A 961 16.46 -6.31 7.26
N ARG A 962 15.16 -6.63 7.25
CA ARG A 962 14.06 -5.66 7.29
C ARG A 962 13.61 -5.33 8.72
N THR A 963 14.27 -5.89 9.73
CA THR A 963 13.90 -5.72 11.15
C THR A 963 15.07 -5.41 12.06
N VAL A 964 16.19 -4.91 11.57
CA VAL A 964 17.37 -4.63 12.42
C VAL A 964 17.31 -3.31 13.19
N ARG A 965 16.39 -2.41 12.81
CA ARG A 965 16.08 -1.18 13.55
C ARG A 965 14.63 -1.18 14.02
N ARG A 966 14.37 -0.64 15.21
CA ARG A 966 13.00 -0.46 15.74
C ARG A 966 12.18 0.43 14.81
N ALA A 967 12.81 1.47 14.24
CA ALA A 967 12.20 2.36 13.28
C ALA A 967 11.81 1.70 11.93
N MET A 968 12.21 0.46 11.66
CA MET A 968 11.83 -0.30 10.45
C MET A 968 10.65 -1.25 10.69
N MET A 969 10.08 -1.23 11.90
CA MET A 969 9.07 -2.18 12.32
C MET A 969 7.73 -1.49 12.55
N SER A 970 6.67 -2.19 12.13
CA SER A 970 5.29 -1.85 12.47
C SER A 970 5.09 -1.66 13.98
N TRP A 971 5.73 -2.49 14.79
CA TRP A 971 5.68 -2.34 16.24
C TRP A 971 6.96 -2.91 16.85
N SER A 972 7.41 -2.31 17.96
CA SER A 972 8.47 -2.88 18.79
C SER A 972 8.12 -2.65 20.27
N PRO A 973 8.51 -3.57 21.17
CA PRO A 973 8.31 -3.38 22.60
C PRO A 973 9.18 -2.23 23.10
N GLU A 974 8.79 -1.52 24.16
CA GLU A 974 9.63 -0.45 24.73
C GLU A 974 11.03 -0.97 25.10
N SER A 975 11.11 -2.16 25.68
CA SER A 975 12.34 -2.87 26.00
C SER A 975 12.36 -4.28 25.43
N TRP A 976 13.50 -4.69 24.89
CA TRP A 976 13.71 -6.06 24.40
C TRP A 976 13.92 -7.09 25.52
N GLY A 977 14.23 -6.64 26.73
CA GLY A 977 14.54 -7.48 27.88
C GLY A 977 15.35 -6.72 28.94
N SER A 978 15.62 -7.35 30.09
CA SER A 978 16.29 -6.69 31.22
C SER A 978 17.72 -6.20 30.95
N ASN A 979 18.34 -6.71 29.88
CA ASN A 979 19.70 -6.36 29.47
C ASN A 979 19.75 -5.31 28.36
N ASP A 980 18.60 -4.88 27.82
CA ASP A 980 18.54 -3.84 26.79
C ASP A 980 18.98 -2.50 27.36
N SER A 981 20.09 -1.96 26.85
CA SER A 981 20.61 -0.67 27.29
C SER A 981 19.88 0.53 26.67
N GLY A 982 18.91 0.28 25.78
CA GLY A 982 18.11 1.29 25.10
C GLY A 982 18.79 1.82 23.85
N GLY A 983 18.04 1.89 22.75
CA GLY A 983 18.55 2.29 21.44
C GLY A 983 17.67 1.75 20.32
N ASP A 984 18.10 1.98 19.08
CA ASP A 984 17.31 1.64 17.90
C ASP A 984 17.58 0.23 17.37
N GLN A 985 18.67 -0.43 17.78
CA GLN A 985 18.94 -1.78 17.30
C GLN A 985 17.94 -2.79 17.87
N THR A 986 17.57 -3.75 17.04
CA THR A 986 16.81 -4.92 17.47
C THR A 986 17.74 -6.12 17.68
N PRO A 987 17.26 -7.21 18.29
CA PRO A 987 18.04 -8.43 18.47
C PRO A 987 18.57 -9.01 17.15
N TRP A 988 17.94 -8.71 16.02
CA TRP A 988 18.29 -9.26 14.72
C TRP A 988 19.60 -8.70 14.15
N MET A 989 20.05 -7.52 14.59
CA MET A 989 21.36 -6.99 14.21
C MET A 989 22.51 -7.91 14.66
N ARG A 990 22.33 -8.59 15.82
CA ARG A 990 23.27 -9.56 16.38
C ARG A 990 23.61 -10.69 15.40
N MET A 991 22.64 -11.09 14.57
CA MET A 991 22.81 -12.15 13.59
C MET A 991 23.91 -11.85 12.58
N PHE A 992 23.92 -10.62 12.06
CA PHE A 992 24.91 -10.17 11.09
C PHE A 992 26.27 -9.90 11.75
N MET A 993 26.27 -9.38 12.98
CA MET A 993 27.51 -9.23 13.77
C MET A 993 28.16 -10.58 14.08
N ASN A 994 27.36 -11.61 14.38
CA ASN A 994 27.85 -12.97 14.62
C ASN A 994 28.58 -13.54 13.39
N ALA A 995 28.07 -13.29 12.18
CA ALA A 995 28.78 -13.64 10.94
C ALA A 995 30.16 -12.97 10.87
N ARG A 996 30.24 -11.67 11.24
CA ARG A 996 31.51 -10.95 11.28
C ARG A 996 32.46 -11.55 12.32
N VAL A 997 31.98 -11.88 13.51
CA VAL A 997 32.78 -12.47 14.59
C VAL A 997 33.33 -13.85 14.21
N PHE A 998 32.56 -14.66 13.49
CA PHE A 998 32.98 -15.98 13.01
C PHE A 998 34.25 -15.92 12.15
N LEU A 999 34.35 -14.92 11.25
CA LEU A 999 35.49 -14.76 10.35
C LEU A 999 36.75 -14.14 10.99
N GLY A 1000 36.66 -13.69 12.25
CA GLY A 1000 37.82 -13.25 13.04
C GLY A 1000 38.37 -11.87 12.75
#